data_AF-A0A963QPY4-F1
#
_entry.id   AF-A0A963QPY4-F1
#
_cell.length_a   1.000
_cell.length_b   1.000
_cell.length_c   1.000
_cell.angle_alpha   90.00
_cell.angle_beta   90.00
_cell.angle_gamma   90.00
#
_symmetry.space_group_name_H-M   'P 1'
#
loop_
_entity.id
_entity.type
_entity.pdbx_description
1 polymer ?
#
loop_
_entity_poly.entity_id
_entity_poly.type
_entity_poly.pdbx_seq_one_letter_code
_entity_poly.pdbx_strand_id
1 'polypeptide(L)'
;MATAIQDTTWKNPVATDGRIVDAIPPIPAIDRMHGPITRRILSRFYLLQAAWFLVGVLPVILGMSPQWKAFGLSLVLPGGGFFFAGDIGGAVFGLVTVAAFAVITFIWWARGVVIGPPGVLIASGILAALWVGERPGIAIMEYAVPAAFIALHAGLALRRRAKFKAAKQRASAHNAALATIEPVMRQAPIEAGPEMPAGQIAEFRRMLDLALQPLDKWEGFDFSDMWQDGSLRYQIATPSWHLAFAQYTQLPAFHGYLNTAQENLIKKHIDRKTWNYWFWESLWGNLRVSRNPVEIDNIMLSGFLGVSLGLFETSSGTSPFKEPGSLTFRWDENTVAQYSHETMLREVVKNFKRYDYGWFPCEPRWIYSMCNLVGRTALNLHDARNGTHLLDEVAARFDQSMQEEMLLPDGRVRVCTSSTFGFTVPSLSGLFGETWGIRFLTPYAPDEAERLWAIMKRDFIKVNDKGELDFHLLPLGWDTRRPANFSYKQWPEMNPLAVTLWAALEMGDEPIIAAIRKSLDSMYGEGTADALTWTRANTVRDMVNTGLPDAWRTGPLLSEAKYPDVIVTRAVSDGAGLDLVLRPGGGETQAALGFSRLRPGRQYRVVQTDETLTATNEGRASIALPLGERREITLLPMG
;
A
#
# COMPACT_ATOMS: atom_id res chain seq x y z
N MET A 1 -8.94 46.49 -33.94
CA MET A 1 -8.86 45.03 -34.20
C MET A 1 -8.84 44.34 -32.86
N ALA A 2 -10.01 43.90 -32.41
CA ALA A 2 -10.22 43.14 -31.19
C ALA A 2 -10.04 41.66 -31.49
N THR A 3 -9.38 40.90 -30.62
CA THR A 3 -9.23 39.46 -30.78
C THR A 3 -9.44 38.76 -29.43
N ALA A 4 -10.68 38.26 -29.30
CA ALA A 4 -11.18 37.12 -28.54
C ALA A 4 -10.38 36.63 -27.32
N ILE A 5 -10.86 37.04 -26.14
CA ILE A 5 -10.81 36.25 -24.90
C ILE A 5 -11.87 35.16 -25.07
N GLN A 6 -11.47 33.89 -25.09
CA GLN A 6 -12.40 32.77 -25.08
C GLN A 6 -12.97 32.59 -23.67
N ASP A 7 -14.28 32.82 -23.61
CA ASP A 7 -15.18 32.68 -22.48
C ASP A 7 -15.35 31.18 -22.15
N THR A 8 -14.77 30.73 -21.03
CA THR A 8 -15.02 29.40 -20.46
C THR A 8 -16.35 29.44 -19.69
N THR A 9 -17.45 29.53 -20.42
CA THR A 9 -18.77 29.28 -19.84
C THR A 9 -18.91 27.78 -19.57
N TRP A 10 -18.89 27.41 -18.29
CA TRP A 10 -19.32 26.11 -17.79
C TRP A 10 -20.76 25.86 -18.26
N LYS A 11 -20.91 25.10 -19.34
CA LYS A 11 -22.21 24.55 -19.73
C LYS A 11 -22.60 23.56 -18.66
N ASN A 12 -23.69 23.83 -17.95
CA ASN A 12 -24.39 22.85 -17.12
C ASN A 12 -24.54 21.55 -17.92
N PRO A 13 -23.89 20.45 -17.50
CA PRO A 13 -24.22 19.15 -18.04
C PRO A 13 -25.68 18.87 -17.66
N VAL A 14 -26.45 18.45 -18.66
CA VAL A 14 -27.71 17.74 -18.47
C VAL A 14 -27.54 16.77 -17.30
N ALA A 15 -28.46 16.79 -16.33
CA ALA A 15 -28.39 16.00 -15.10
C ALA A 15 -28.00 14.54 -15.41
N THR A 16 -26.72 14.22 -15.22
CA THR A 16 -26.24 12.85 -15.15
C THR A 16 -26.76 12.28 -13.83
N ASP A 17 -27.08 11.00 -13.81
CA ASP A 17 -27.52 10.22 -12.64
C ASP A 17 -26.44 10.07 -11.54
N GLY A 18 -25.53 11.04 -11.43
CA GLY A 18 -24.40 11.04 -10.50
C GLY A 18 -23.23 10.15 -10.93
N ARG A 19 -23.20 9.59 -12.14
CA ARG A 19 -22.03 8.81 -12.63
C ARG A 19 -20.73 9.61 -12.61
N ILE A 20 -19.67 8.99 -12.09
CA ILE A 20 -18.29 9.50 -12.16
C ILE A 20 -17.64 9.11 -13.51
N VAL A 21 -18.02 7.96 -14.05
CA VAL A 21 -17.52 7.41 -15.32
C VAL A 21 -18.73 7.05 -16.18
N ASP A 22 -18.77 7.54 -17.43
CA ASP A 22 -19.89 7.30 -18.35
C ASP A 22 -19.92 5.86 -18.87
N ALA A 23 -18.75 5.31 -19.19
CA ALA A 23 -18.57 3.94 -19.68
C ALA A 23 -17.18 3.41 -19.28
N ILE A 24 -17.11 2.10 -19.01
CA ILE A 24 -15.83 1.47 -18.65
C ILE A 24 -14.93 1.42 -19.89
N PRO A 25 -13.70 1.99 -19.84
CA PRO A 25 -12.83 2.00 -21.01
C PRO A 25 -12.39 0.59 -21.38
N PRO A 26 -12.23 0.28 -22.68
CA PRO A 26 -11.68 -1.01 -23.08
C PRO A 26 -10.23 -1.13 -22.63
N ILE A 27 -9.76 -2.37 -22.56
CA ILE A 27 -8.34 -2.69 -22.45
C ILE A 27 -7.67 -2.27 -23.75
N PRO A 28 -6.63 -1.41 -23.72
CA PRO A 28 -5.92 -0.98 -24.92
C PRO A 28 -5.21 -2.16 -25.60
N ALA A 29 -5.03 -2.04 -26.92
CA ALA A 29 -4.36 -3.07 -27.70
C ALA A 29 -2.86 -3.11 -27.38
N ILE A 30 -2.43 -4.12 -26.62
CA ILE A 30 -1.02 -4.35 -26.31
C ILE A 30 -0.42 -5.34 -27.33
N ASP A 31 0.50 -4.84 -28.15
CA ASP A 31 1.16 -5.57 -29.24
C ASP A 31 2.45 -6.27 -28.78
N ARG A 32 3.08 -5.77 -27.72
CA ARG A 32 4.37 -6.24 -27.19
C ARG A 32 4.24 -6.80 -25.77
N MET A 33 5.06 -7.80 -25.46
CA MET A 33 5.08 -8.45 -24.14
C MET A 33 5.59 -7.54 -23.02
N HIS A 34 6.47 -6.61 -23.35
CA HIS A 34 7.14 -5.72 -22.41
C HIS A 34 7.16 -4.31 -22.97
N GLY A 35 6.95 -3.33 -22.10
CA GLY A 35 7.16 -1.92 -22.40
C GLY A 35 8.61 -1.62 -22.77
N PRO A 36 8.88 -0.43 -23.35
CA PRO A 36 10.19 -0.05 -23.88
C PRO A 36 11.31 -0.15 -22.83
N ILE A 37 11.06 0.19 -21.57
CA ILE A 37 12.04 0.19 -20.49
C ILE A 37 12.29 -1.23 -20.01
N THR A 38 11.23 -1.97 -19.68
CA THR A 38 11.36 -3.37 -19.27
C THR A 38 12.09 -4.17 -20.35
N ARG A 39 11.77 -3.94 -21.64
CA ARG A 39 12.44 -4.58 -22.78
C ARG A 39 13.94 -4.23 -22.83
N ARG A 40 14.30 -2.96 -22.67
CA ARG A 40 15.71 -2.50 -22.68
C ARG A 40 16.50 -3.17 -21.56
N ILE A 41 15.94 -3.19 -20.35
CA ILE A 41 16.56 -3.79 -19.17
C ILE A 41 16.71 -5.30 -19.33
N LEU A 42 15.65 -6.00 -19.75
CA LEU A 42 15.72 -7.44 -20.01
C LEU A 42 16.71 -7.78 -21.12
N SER A 43 16.79 -6.98 -22.18
CA SER A 43 17.76 -7.19 -23.25
C SER A 43 19.19 -7.09 -22.73
N ARG A 44 19.49 -6.06 -21.91
CA ARG A 44 20.79 -5.95 -21.23
C ARG A 44 21.06 -7.12 -20.31
N PHE A 45 20.07 -7.55 -19.53
CA PHE A 45 20.20 -8.72 -18.65
C PHE A 45 20.55 -9.97 -19.45
N TYR A 46 19.81 -10.28 -20.53
CA TYR A 46 20.08 -11.47 -21.34
C TYR A 46 21.41 -11.41 -22.08
N LEU A 47 21.88 -10.22 -22.49
CA LEU A 47 23.22 -10.04 -23.06
C LEU A 47 24.31 -10.33 -22.01
N LEU A 48 24.17 -9.81 -20.80
CA LEU A 48 25.10 -10.09 -19.70
C LEU A 48 25.06 -11.57 -19.30
N GLN A 49 23.87 -12.17 -19.28
CA GLN A 49 23.70 -13.59 -19.00
C GLN A 49 24.34 -14.46 -20.09
N ALA A 50 24.24 -14.08 -21.36
CA ALA A 50 24.90 -14.77 -22.45
C ALA A 50 26.44 -14.66 -22.34
N ALA A 51 26.98 -13.48 -21.99
CA ALA A 51 28.40 -13.32 -21.73
C ALA A 51 28.85 -14.17 -20.53
N TRP A 52 28.08 -14.19 -19.44
CA TRP A 52 28.35 -15.03 -18.26
C TRP A 52 28.34 -16.52 -18.59
N PHE A 53 27.37 -16.96 -19.38
CA PHE A 53 27.30 -18.32 -19.90
C PHE A 53 28.55 -18.68 -20.73
N LEU A 54 28.99 -17.80 -21.63
CA LEU A 54 30.20 -18.02 -22.42
C LEU A 54 31.44 -18.13 -21.52
N VAL A 55 31.58 -17.28 -20.50
CA VAL A 55 32.66 -17.39 -19.50
C VAL A 55 32.63 -18.75 -18.80
N GLY A 56 31.44 -19.23 -18.42
CA GLY A 56 31.28 -20.53 -17.76
C GLY A 56 31.60 -21.73 -18.67
N VAL A 57 31.32 -21.66 -19.98
CA VAL A 57 31.60 -22.74 -20.94
C VAL A 57 33.04 -22.68 -21.49
N LEU A 58 33.71 -21.53 -21.41
CA LEU A 58 35.06 -21.33 -21.97
C LEU A 58 36.10 -22.36 -21.52
N PRO A 59 36.18 -22.79 -20.23
CA PRO A 59 37.10 -23.84 -19.82
C PRO A 59 36.90 -25.18 -20.53
N VAL A 60 35.66 -25.51 -20.87
CA VAL A 60 35.33 -26.72 -21.64
C VAL A 60 35.82 -26.59 -23.08
N ILE A 61 35.52 -25.46 -23.73
CA ILE A 61 35.91 -25.19 -25.13
C ILE A 61 37.43 -25.17 -25.30
N LEU A 62 38.15 -24.57 -24.34
CA LEU A 62 39.61 -24.47 -24.37
C LEU A 62 40.32 -25.73 -23.90
N GLY A 63 39.59 -26.79 -23.53
CA GLY A 63 40.19 -28.04 -23.04
C GLY A 63 41.01 -27.83 -21.76
N MET A 64 40.60 -26.92 -20.88
CA MET A 64 41.30 -26.64 -19.63
C MET A 64 41.22 -27.81 -18.64
N SER A 65 41.94 -27.70 -17.52
CA SER A 65 41.98 -28.73 -16.49
C SER A 65 40.59 -29.04 -15.89
N PRO A 66 40.39 -30.23 -15.30
CA PRO A 66 39.11 -30.61 -14.69
C PRO A 66 38.60 -29.61 -13.65
N GLN A 67 39.49 -28.98 -12.87
CA GLN A 67 39.14 -27.95 -11.91
C GLN A 67 38.49 -26.73 -12.58
N TRP A 68 39.08 -26.24 -13.68
CA TRP A 68 38.54 -25.10 -14.41
C TRP A 68 37.22 -25.43 -15.11
N LYS A 69 37.08 -26.65 -15.64
CA LYS A 69 35.80 -27.15 -16.18
C LYS A 69 34.72 -27.20 -15.10
N ALA A 70 35.01 -27.77 -13.94
CA ALA A 70 34.06 -27.81 -12.83
C ALA A 70 33.66 -26.41 -12.35
N PHE A 71 34.62 -25.50 -12.19
CA PHE A 71 34.35 -24.09 -11.85
C PHE A 71 33.41 -23.45 -12.87
N GLY A 72 33.76 -23.52 -14.16
CA GLY A 72 32.98 -22.91 -15.25
C GLY A 72 31.56 -23.47 -15.35
N LEU A 73 31.39 -24.79 -15.26
CA LEU A 73 30.07 -25.43 -15.30
C LEU A 73 29.17 -25.02 -14.12
N SER A 74 29.74 -24.77 -12.94
CA SER A 74 28.99 -24.21 -11.80
C SER A 74 28.56 -22.75 -12.01
N LEU A 75 29.26 -21.97 -12.85
CA LEU A 75 28.81 -20.63 -13.23
C LEU A 75 27.62 -20.66 -14.20
N VAL A 76 27.51 -21.71 -15.02
CA VAL A 76 26.42 -21.92 -15.98
C VAL A 76 25.15 -22.36 -15.27
N LEU A 77 25.25 -23.39 -14.42
CA LEU A 77 24.12 -23.96 -13.71
C LEU A 77 24.52 -24.17 -12.24
N PRO A 78 23.69 -23.77 -11.26
CA PRO A 78 23.96 -24.08 -9.85
C PRO A 78 24.25 -25.58 -9.66
N GLY A 79 25.42 -25.90 -9.12
CA GLY A 79 25.85 -27.29 -8.90
C GLY A 79 26.44 -28.01 -10.13
N GLY A 80 26.54 -27.34 -11.29
CA GLY A 80 27.02 -27.92 -12.55
C GLY A 80 28.40 -28.58 -12.44
N GLY A 81 29.34 -27.97 -11.71
CA GLY A 81 30.66 -28.55 -11.47
C GLY A 81 30.64 -29.80 -10.60
N PHE A 82 29.72 -29.90 -9.63
CA PHE A 82 29.57 -31.10 -8.81
C PHE A 82 28.93 -32.25 -9.59
N PHE A 83 27.98 -31.96 -10.48
CA PHE A 83 27.44 -32.97 -11.41
C PHE A 83 28.52 -33.45 -12.39
N PHE A 84 29.42 -32.57 -12.83
CA PHE A 84 30.58 -32.94 -13.63
C PHE A 84 31.58 -33.84 -12.86
N ALA A 85 31.80 -33.62 -11.57
CA ALA A 85 32.65 -34.50 -10.76
C ALA A 85 32.13 -35.95 -10.69
N GLY A 86 30.80 -36.13 -10.67
CA GLY A 86 30.15 -37.38 -11.03
C GLY A 86 30.09 -38.49 -9.98
N ASP A 87 30.75 -38.33 -8.84
CA ASP A 87 30.60 -39.24 -7.71
C ASP A 87 29.28 -39.00 -6.95
N ILE A 88 28.85 -39.97 -6.12
CA ILE A 88 27.61 -39.86 -5.34
C ILE A 88 27.63 -38.58 -4.48
N GLY A 89 28.79 -38.26 -3.90
CA GLY A 89 28.99 -37.01 -3.15
C GLY A 89 28.76 -35.77 -4.03
N GLY A 90 29.32 -35.72 -5.23
CA GLY A 90 29.09 -34.67 -6.21
C GLY A 90 27.62 -34.52 -6.59
N ALA A 91 26.90 -35.62 -6.83
CA ALA A 91 25.46 -35.53 -7.10
C ALA A 91 24.68 -34.89 -5.94
N VAL A 92 25.00 -35.28 -4.69
CA VAL A 92 24.39 -34.68 -3.49
C VAL A 92 24.74 -33.19 -3.36
N PHE A 93 26.02 -32.81 -3.48
CA PHE A 93 26.44 -31.41 -3.39
C PHE A 93 25.89 -30.56 -4.53
N GLY A 94 25.71 -31.12 -5.72
CA GLY A 94 25.03 -30.48 -6.84
C GLY A 94 23.59 -30.12 -6.49
N LEU A 95 22.82 -31.09 -5.96
CA LEU A 95 21.44 -30.86 -5.52
C LEU A 95 21.34 -29.86 -4.36
N VAL A 96 22.26 -29.95 -3.38
CA VAL A 96 22.35 -28.98 -2.28
C VAL A 96 22.62 -27.56 -2.82
N THR A 97 23.49 -27.44 -3.83
CA THR A 97 23.78 -26.14 -4.47
C THR A 97 22.55 -25.59 -5.20
N VAL A 98 21.79 -26.43 -5.92
CA VAL A 98 20.53 -26.03 -6.55
C VAL A 98 19.54 -25.53 -5.50
N ALA A 99 19.39 -26.25 -4.38
CA ALA A 99 18.52 -25.84 -3.28
C ALA A 99 18.98 -24.52 -2.64
N ALA A 100 20.28 -24.38 -2.35
CA ALA A 100 20.87 -23.15 -1.81
C ALA A 100 20.68 -21.96 -2.77
N PHE A 101 20.82 -22.18 -4.08
CA PHE A 101 20.58 -21.16 -5.09
C PHE A 101 19.11 -20.75 -5.15
N ALA A 102 18.17 -21.69 -5.03
CA ALA A 102 16.75 -21.39 -4.94
C ALA A 102 16.42 -20.55 -3.69
N VAL A 103 16.96 -20.94 -2.53
CA VAL A 103 16.77 -20.21 -1.26
C VAL A 103 17.35 -18.80 -1.34
N ILE A 104 18.58 -18.63 -1.82
CA ILE A 104 19.19 -17.29 -1.90
C ILE A 104 18.50 -16.40 -2.94
N THR A 105 17.96 -16.99 -4.01
CA THR A 105 17.15 -16.25 -4.99
C THR A 105 15.85 -15.74 -4.37
N PHE A 106 15.21 -16.56 -3.51
CA PHE A 106 14.06 -16.11 -2.73
C PHE A 106 14.43 -14.99 -1.75
N ILE A 107 15.56 -15.11 -1.03
CA ILE A 107 16.04 -14.05 -0.11
C ILE A 107 16.37 -12.77 -0.87
N TRP A 108 16.99 -12.88 -2.06
CA TRP A 108 17.26 -11.73 -2.92
C TRP A 108 15.98 -11.01 -3.34
N TRP A 109 14.95 -11.75 -3.75
CA TRP A 109 13.65 -11.17 -4.03
C TRP A 109 13.04 -10.53 -2.78
N ALA A 110 13.01 -11.25 -1.66
CA ALA A 110 12.29 -10.87 -0.46
C ALA A 110 12.95 -9.75 0.37
N ARG A 111 14.26 -9.55 0.23
CA ARG A 111 15.05 -8.60 1.07
C ARG A 111 16.05 -7.78 0.27
N GLY A 112 16.07 -7.90 -1.05
CA GLY A 112 16.97 -7.14 -1.91
C GLY A 112 18.45 -7.57 -1.91
N VAL A 113 18.84 -8.72 -1.33
CA VAL A 113 20.26 -9.17 -1.23
C VAL A 113 20.88 -9.46 -2.61
N VAL A 114 21.37 -8.43 -3.31
CA VAL A 114 21.71 -8.50 -4.75
C VAL A 114 22.94 -9.37 -5.03
N ILE A 115 23.85 -9.46 -4.07
CA ILE A 115 25.09 -10.25 -4.18
C ILE A 115 24.90 -11.74 -3.86
N GLY A 116 23.73 -12.13 -3.34
CA GLY A 116 23.47 -13.49 -2.86
C GLY A 116 23.57 -14.55 -3.98
N PRO A 117 22.73 -14.48 -5.04
CA PRO A 117 22.77 -15.43 -6.14
C PRO A 117 24.16 -15.59 -6.81
N PRO A 118 24.86 -14.51 -7.23
CA PRO A 118 26.20 -14.67 -7.80
C PRO A 118 27.21 -15.22 -6.78
N GLY A 119 27.09 -14.86 -5.50
CA GLY A 119 27.92 -15.41 -4.42
C GLY A 119 27.81 -16.93 -4.30
N VAL A 120 26.59 -17.49 -4.35
CA VAL A 120 26.38 -18.95 -4.31
C VAL A 120 26.96 -19.63 -5.55
N LEU A 121 26.82 -19.07 -6.75
CA LEU A 121 27.41 -19.62 -7.97
C LEU A 121 28.94 -19.67 -7.92
N ILE A 122 29.57 -18.55 -7.53
CA ILE A 122 31.03 -18.46 -7.46
C ILE A 122 31.58 -19.38 -6.36
N ALA A 123 30.99 -19.34 -5.16
CA ALA A 123 31.44 -20.17 -4.04
C ALA A 123 31.30 -21.66 -4.34
N SER A 124 30.15 -22.09 -4.89
CA SER A 124 29.95 -23.49 -5.29
C SER A 124 30.85 -23.89 -6.45
N GLY A 125 31.20 -22.98 -7.36
CA GLY A 125 32.21 -23.23 -8.40
C GLY A 125 33.59 -23.50 -7.83
N ILE A 126 34.04 -22.70 -6.86
CA ILE A 126 35.33 -22.91 -6.18
C ILE A 126 35.33 -24.26 -5.46
N LEU A 127 34.27 -24.57 -4.71
CA LEU A 127 34.16 -25.83 -3.99
C LEU A 127 34.10 -27.04 -4.93
N ALA A 128 33.39 -26.95 -6.06
CA ALA A 128 33.35 -28.01 -7.07
C ALA A 128 34.72 -28.24 -7.73
N ALA A 129 35.46 -27.16 -8.02
CA ALA A 129 36.82 -27.23 -8.55
C ALA A 129 37.79 -27.91 -7.58
N LEU A 130 37.68 -27.63 -6.29
CA LEU A 130 38.44 -28.30 -5.24
C LEU A 130 38.03 -29.77 -5.07
N TRP A 131 36.73 -30.06 -5.16
CA TRP A 131 36.19 -31.41 -5.00
C TRP A 131 36.63 -32.35 -6.12
N VAL A 132 36.55 -31.91 -7.38
CA VAL A 132 36.98 -32.74 -8.52
C VAL A 132 38.49 -32.99 -8.48
N GLY A 133 39.27 -31.99 -8.07
CA GLY A 133 40.73 -32.05 -8.09
C GLY A 133 41.23 -32.34 -9.51
N GLU A 134 42.22 -33.23 -9.64
CA GLU A 134 42.77 -33.64 -10.93
C GLU A 134 42.00 -34.80 -11.58
N ARG A 135 40.95 -35.31 -10.93
CA ARG A 135 40.18 -36.46 -11.44
C ARG A 135 39.46 -36.08 -12.73
N PRO A 136 39.41 -36.96 -13.74
CA PRO A 136 38.58 -36.72 -14.90
C PRO A 136 37.10 -36.73 -14.46
N GLY A 137 36.35 -35.69 -14.84
CA GLY A 137 34.90 -35.64 -14.63
C GLY A 137 34.13 -36.47 -15.66
N ILE A 138 32.80 -36.51 -15.53
CA ILE A 138 31.91 -37.17 -16.48
C ILE A 138 31.82 -36.33 -17.76
N ALA A 139 32.44 -36.79 -18.85
CA ALA A 139 32.51 -36.06 -20.12
C ALA A 139 31.15 -35.61 -20.67
N ILE A 140 30.07 -36.38 -20.48
CA ILE A 140 28.74 -35.98 -20.95
C ILE A 140 28.24 -34.67 -20.28
N MET A 141 28.68 -34.38 -19.06
CA MET A 141 28.26 -33.19 -18.31
C MET A 141 28.85 -31.90 -18.89
N GLU A 142 29.95 -31.98 -19.64
CA GLU A 142 30.51 -30.87 -20.40
C GLU A 142 29.52 -30.31 -21.43
N TYR A 143 28.60 -31.15 -21.92
CA TYR A 143 27.55 -30.77 -22.87
C TYR A 143 26.16 -30.71 -22.23
N ALA A 144 25.86 -31.63 -21.30
CA ALA A 144 24.55 -31.71 -20.68
C ALA A 144 24.23 -30.48 -19.82
N VAL A 145 25.20 -29.94 -19.08
CA VAL A 145 24.98 -28.75 -18.24
C VAL A 145 24.67 -27.50 -19.09
N PRO A 146 25.48 -27.15 -20.11
CA PRO A 146 25.14 -26.05 -21.02
C PRO A 146 23.83 -26.27 -21.78
N ALA A 147 23.58 -27.49 -22.25
CA ALA A 147 22.33 -27.84 -22.94
C ALA A 147 21.10 -27.68 -22.03
N ALA A 148 21.19 -28.11 -20.77
CA ALA A 148 20.13 -27.95 -19.78
C ALA A 148 19.83 -26.47 -19.51
N PHE A 149 20.86 -25.63 -19.41
CA PHE A 149 20.69 -24.18 -19.24
C PHE A 149 19.95 -23.56 -20.44
N ILE A 150 20.36 -23.89 -21.67
CA ILE A 150 19.72 -23.41 -22.90
C ILE A 150 18.27 -23.90 -22.97
N ALA A 151 18.03 -25.18 -22.70
CA ALA A 151 16.70 -25.78 -22.72
C ALA A 151 15.76 -25.12 -21.69
N LEU A 152 16.25 -24.84 -20.47
CA LEU A 152 15.49 -24.13 -19.44
C LEU A 152 15.07 -22.73 -19.93
N HIS A 153 16.00 -21.95 -20.48
CA HIS A 153 15.71 -20.60 -20.95
C HIS A 153 14.79 -20.58 -22.17
N ALA A 154 14.96 -21.52 -23.11
CA ALA A 154 14.08 -21.71 -24.25
C ALA A 154 12.65 -22.07 -23.80
N GLY A 155 12.52 -23.00 -22.85
CA GLY A 155 11.23 -23.37 -22.24
C GLY A 155 10.54 -22.19 -21.56
N LEU A 156 11.29 -21.40 -20.77
CA LEU A 156 10.77 -20.18 -20.14
C LEU A 156 10.35 -19.11 -21.17
N ALA A 157 11.08 -18.98 -22.29
CA ALA A 157 10.71 -18.06 -23.37
C ALA A 157 9.43 -18.50 -24.10
N LEU A 158 9.30 -19.80 -24.41
CA LEU A 158 8.09 -20.37 -25.02
C LEU A 158 6.88 -20.20 -24.09
N ARG A 159 7.03 -20.51 -22.80
CA ARG A 159 5.98 -20.32 -21.78
C ARG A 159 5.53 -18.86 -21.70
N ARG A 160 6.46 -17.90 -21.75
CA ARG A 160 6.14 -16.46 -21.76
C ARG A 160 5.37 -16.05 -23.01
N ARG A 161 5.77 -16.51 -24.20
CA ARG A 161 5.04 -16.26 -25.45
C ARG A 161 3.63 -16.85 -25.42
N ALA A 162 3.47 -18.08 -24.92
CA ALA A 162 2.17 -18.72 -24.76
C ALA A 162 1.26 -17.94 -23.80
N LYS A 163 1.79 -17.53 -22.63
CA LYS A 163 1.05 -16.69 -21.66
C LYS A 163 0.65 -15.34 -22.26
N PHE A 164 1.52 -14.69 -23.02
CA PHE A 164 1.20 -13.42 -23.68
C PHE A 164 0.06 -13.59 -24.69
N LYS A 165 0.09 -14.65 -25.52
CA LYS A 165 -0.99 -14.97 -26.45
C LYS A 165 -2.31 -15.20 -25.70
N ALA A 166 -2.29 -15.98 -24.62
CA ALA A 166 -3.47 -16.24 -23.80
C ALA A 166 -4.00 -14.96 -23.13
N ALA A 167 -3.13 -14.08 -22.66
CA ALA A 167 -3.52 -12.79 -22.08
C ALA A 167 -4.23 -11.89 -23.10
N LYS A 168 -3.73 -11.82 -24.35
CA LYS A 168 -4.42 -11.10 -25.44
C LYS A 168 -5.80 -11.67 -25.76
N GLN A 169 -5.95 -12.99 -25.73
CA GLN A 169 -7.26 -13.64 -25.93
C GLN A 169 -8.23 -13.30 -24.81
N ARG A 170 -7.76 -13.30 -23.56
CA ARG A 170 -8.57 -12.84 -22.42
C ARG A 170 -8.96 -11.37 -22.55
N ALA A 171 -8.05 -10.51 -23.03
CA ALA A 171 -8.34 -9.11 -23.29
C ALA A 171 -9.54 -8.91 -24.21
N SER A 172 -9.62 -9.68 -25.31
CA SER A 172 -10.78 -9.65 -26.21
C SER A 172 -12.07 -10.05 -25.50
N ALA A 173 -12.03 -11.09 -24.67
CA ALA A 173 -13.19 -11.54 -23.90
C ALA A 173 -13.60 -10.53 -22.82
N HIS A 174 -12.63 -9.87 -22.18
CA HIS A 174 -12.85 -8.80 -21.23
C HIS A 174 -13.48 -7.60 -21.93
N ASN A 175 -12.92 -7.11 -23.04
CA ASN A 175 -13.47 -5.98 -23.79
C ASN A 175 -14.92 -6.20 -24.25
N ALA A 176 -15.25 -7.42 -24.67
CA ALA A 176 -16.64 -7.77 -25.02
C ALA A 176 -17.59 -7.66 -23.82
N ALA A 177 -17.14 -8.03 -22.61
CA ALA A 177 -17.93 -7.92 -21.39
C ALA A 177 -17.95 -6.49 -20.82
N LEU A 178 -16.82 -5.78 -20.82
CA LEU A 178 -16.71 -4.41 -20.34
C LEU A 178 -17.64 -3.47 -21.11
N ALA A 179 -17.84 -3.72 -22.42
CA ALA A 179 -18.79 -2.97 -23.25
C ALA A 179 -20.25 -3.08 -22.79
N THR A 180 -20.61 -4.07 -21.97
CA THR A 180 -21.97 -4.29 -21.47
C THR A 180 -22.13 -4.02 -19.97
N ILE A 181 -21.03 -3.82 -19.24
CA ILE A 181 -21.05 -3.58 -17.80
C ILE A 181 -21.29 -2.10 -17.55
N GLU A 182 -22.28 -1.79 -16.71
CA GLU A 182 -22.50 -0.43 -16.22
C GLU A 182 -21.41 -0.08 -15.18
N PRO A 183 -20.76 1.09 -15.30
CA PRO A 183 -19.88 1.60 -14.25
C PRO A 183 -20.60 1.66 -12.89
N VAL A 184 -19.91 1.33 -11.80
CA VAL A 184 -20.50 1.30 -10.44
C VAL A 184 -20.31 2.59 -9.66
N MET A 185 -19.25 3.35 -9.94
CA MET A 185 -18.91 4.57 -9.25
C MET A 185 -19.97 5.64 -9.48
N ARG A 186 -20.51 6.15 -8.37
CA ARG A 186 -21.41 7.30 -8.32
C ARG A 186 -20.78 8.36 -7.43
N GLN A 187 -21.05 9.63 -7.71
CA GLN A 187 -20.71 10.74 -6.84
C GLN A 187 -21.59 10.65 -5.61
N ALA A 188 -20.97 10.43 -4.45
CA ALA A 188 -21.62 10.48 -3.16
C ALA A 188 -21.54 11.89 -2.56
N PRO A 189 -22.57 12.34 -1.81
CA PRO A 189 -22.46 13.57 -1.03
C PRO A 189 -21.46 13.38 0.14
N ILE A 190 -20.75 14.46 0.48
CA ILE A 190 -19.85 14.49 1.64
C ILE A 190 -20.68 14.78 2.89
N GLU A 191 -21.24 13.72 3.46
CA GLU A 191 -22.06 13.78 4.67
C GLU A 191 -21.46 12.89 5.77
N ALA A 192 -21.72 13.26 7.01
CA ALA A 192 -21.24 12.51 8.15
C ALA A 192 -22.17 11.32 8.41
N GLY A 193 -21.66 10.10 8.22
CA GLY A 193 -22.37 8.85 8.45
C GLY A 193 -22.83 8.68 9.90
N PRO A 194 -23.75 7.73 10.17
CA PRO A 194 -24.37 7.56 11.49
C PRO A 194 -23.35 7.27 12.61
N GLU A 195 -23.83 7.26 13.86
CA GLU A 195 -23.06 6.79 15.01
C GLU A 195 -22.37 5.45 14.70
N MET A 196 -21.11 5.30 15.12
CA MET A 196 -20.37 4.05 14.99
C MET A 196 -21.16 2.84 15.53
N PRO A 197 -21.33 1.75 14.77
CA PRO A 197 -21.83 0.48 15.29
C PRO A 197 -20.85 -0.15 16.28
N ALA A 198 -21.33 -1.15 17.02
CA ALA A 198 -20.59 -1.78 18.12
C ALA A 198 -19.21 -2.33 17.69
N GLY A 199 -19.11 -2.99 16.54
CA GLY A 199 -17.84 -3.53 16.04
C GLY A 199 -16.83 -2.42 15.69
N GLN A 200 -17.27 -1.30 15.12
CA GLN A 200 -16.42 -0.12 14.91
C GLN A 200 -15.98 0.48 16.24
N ILE A 201 -16.87 0.61 17.24
CA ILE A 201 -16.52 1.17 18.56
C ILE A 201 -15.43 0.31 19.22
N ALA A 202 -15.54 -1.01 19.16
CA ALA A 202 -14.55 -1.92 19.72
C ALA A 202 -13.17 -1.74 19.06
N GLU A 203 -13.14 -1.68 17.73
CA GLU A 203 -11.90 -1.45 16.99
C GLU A 203 -11.35 -0.03 17.19
N PHE A 204 -12.22 0.99 17.26
CA PHE A 204 -11.84 2.37 17.57
C PHE A 204 -11.06 2.44 18.87
N ARG A 205 -11.59 1.81 19.92
CA ARG A 205 -10.94 1.72 21.23
C ARG A 205 -9.59 1.01 21.14
N ARG A 206 -9.52 -0.14 20.44
CA ARG A 206 -8.25 -0.85 20.24
C ARG A 206 -7.19 0.03 19.56
N MET A 207 -7.57 0.78 18.53
CA MET A 207 -6.67 1.71 17.84
C MET A 207 -6.24 2.88 18.75
N LEU A 208 -7.15 3.41 19.56
CA LEU A 208 -6.86 4.46 20.52
C LEU A 208 -5.94 4.00 21.65
N ASP A 209 -6.13 2.78 22.18
CA ASP A 209 -5.24 2.18 23.18
C ASP A 209 -3.80 2.05 22.65
N LEU A 210 -3.66 1.64 21.38
CA LEU A 210 -2.35 1.59 20.72
C LEU A 210 -1.72 2.98 20.52
N ALA A 211 -2.54 3.98 20.20
CA ALA A 211 -2.07 5.30 19.80
C ALA A 211 -1.81 6.25 20.99
N LEU A 212 -2.61 6.16 22.05
CA LEU A 212 -2.58 7.09 23.19
C LEU A 212 -1.64 6.66 24.32
N GLN A 213 -1.03 5.47 24.24
CA GLN A 213 0.06 5.11 25.13
C GLN A 213 1.27 6.06 24.96
N PRO A 214 2.15 6.19 25.98
CA PRO A 214 3.37 6.98 25.84
C PRO A 214 4.19 6.60 24.59
N LEU A 215 4.89 7.56 23.99
CA LEU A 215 5.55 7.35 22.69
C LEU A 215 6.61 6.26 22.71
N ASP A 216 7.30 6.08 23.83
CA ASP A 216 8.33 5.07 24.06
C ASP A 216 7.78 3.66 24.35
N LYS A 217 6.47 3.55 24.60
CA LYS A 217 5.74 2.31 24.87
C LYS A 217 5.20 1.67 23.60
N TRP A 218 5.17 0.34 23.57
CA TRP A 218 4.81 -0.45 22.38
C TRP A 218 3.92 -1.64 22.75
N GLU A 219 3.15 -1.53 23.83
CA GLU A 219 2.23 -2.58 24.23
C GLU A 219 1.18 -2.78 23.13
N GLY A 220 0.93 -4.04 22.77
CA GLY A 220 -0.01 -4.44 21.71
C GLY A 220 0.56 -4.45 20.29
N PHE A 221 1.79 -3.97 20.07
CA PHE A 221 2.49 -4.12 18.78
C PHE A 221 3.23 -5.45 18.71
N ASP A 222 3.23 -6.08 17.52
CA ASP A 222 3.99 -7.30 17.27
C ASP A 222 5.37 -6.99 16.67
N PHE A 223 6.40 -7.66 17.18
CA PHE A 223 7.79 -7.54 16.74
C PHE A 223 8.32 -8.83 16.06
N SER A 224 7.45 -9.82 15.87
CA SER A 224 7.79 -11.12 15.27
C SER A 224 8.23 -11.02 13.80
N ASP A 225 7.68 -10.05 13.07
CA ASP A 225 8.05 -9.70 11.70
C ASP A 225 8.32 -8.21 11.57
N MET A 226 9.60 -7.83 11.54
CA MET A 226 10.01 -6.43 11.39
C MET A 226 10.23 -6.00 9.93
N TRP A 227 10.14 -6.93 8.97
CA TRP A 227 10.64 -6.73 7.61
C TRP A 227 9.55 -6.78 6.56
N GLN A 228 8.57 -7.68 6.70
CA GLN A 228 7.56 -7.94 5.69
C GLN A 228 6.19 -7.42 6.13
N ASP A 229 5.16 -8.21 5.85
CA ASP A 229 3.76 -7.83 5.93
C ASP A 229 3.31 -7.54 7.38
N GLY A 230 4.02 -8.08 8.38
CA GLY A 230 3.76 -7.86 9.81
C GLY A 230 4.51 -6.69 10.43
N SER A 231 5.28 -5.94 9.65
CA SER A 231 6.12 -4.86 10.16
C SER A 231 5.35 -3.72 10.84
N LEU A 232 6.02 -3.05 11.79
CA LEU A 232 5.47 -1.93 12.55
C LEU A 232 4.91 -0.82 11.67
N ARG A 233 5.53 -0.52 10.52
CA ARG A 233 5.06 0.52 9.59
C ARG A 233 3.62 0.28 9.11
N TYR A 234 3.22 -0.97 8.90
CA TYR A 234 1.84 -1.31 8.50
C TYR A 234 0.90 -1.40 9.70
N GLN A 235 1.38 -1.92 10.83
CA GLN A 235 0.65 -1.89 12.11
C GLN A 235 0.35 -0.46 12.59
N ILE A 236 1.15 0.53 12.19
CA ILE A 236 0.97 1.96 12.49
C ILE A 236 0.15 2.66 11.40
N ALA A 237 0.47 2.44 10.12
CA ALA A 237 -0.21 3.12 9.01
C ALA A 237 -1.71 2.76 8.98
N THR A 238 -2.06 1.51 9.22
CA THR A 238 -3.46 1.05 9.17
C THR A 238 -4.36 1.78 10.18
N PRO A 239 -4.07 1.78 11.50
CA PRO A 239 -4.86 2.56 12.46
C PRO A 239 -4.74 4.07 12.21
N SER A 240 -3.59 4.57 11.73
CA SER A 240 -3.46 5.99 11.39
C SER A 240 -4.45 6.40 10.30
N TRP A 241 -4.61 5.59 9.24
CA TRP A 241 -5.56 5.87 8.16
C TRP A 241 -7.01 5.67 8.62
N HIS A 242 -7.30 4.59 9.37
CA HIS A 242 -8.65 4.35 9.88
C HIS A 242 -9.14 5.45 10.83
N LEU A 243 -8.27 5.97 11.72
CA LEU A 243 -8.60 7.10 12.58
C LEU A 243 -8.87 8.37 11.77
N ALA A 244 -8.09 8.63 10.71
CA ALA A 244 -8.34 9.75 9.81
C ALA A 244 -9.66 9.59 9.04
N PHE A 245 -9.97 8.37 8.57
CA PHE A 245 -11.24 8.09 7.91
C PHE A 245 -12.42 8.20 8.87
N ALA A 246 -12.30 7.72 10.12
CA ALA A 246 -13.31 7.90 11.16
C ALA A 246 -13.57 9.40 11.43
N GLN A 247 -12.49 10.19 11.52
CA GLN A 247 -12.58 11.63 11.64
C GLN A 247 -13.30 12.25 10.45
N TYR A 248 -12.96 11.85 9.22
CA TYR A 248 -13.60 12.40 8.03
C TYR A 248 -15.06 11.99 7.86
N THR A 249 -15.44 10.76 8.27
CA THR A 249 -16.75 10.18 7.94
C THR A 249 -17.78 10.24 9.06
N GLN A 250 -17.38 10.23 10.33
CA GLN A 250 -18.31 10.15 11.47
C GLN A 250 -17.99 11.14 12.58
N LEU A 251 -16.73 11.58 12.67
CA LEU A 251 -16.23 12.46 13.73
C LEU A 251 -15.62 13.79 13.20
N PRO A 252 -16.14 14.45 12.13
CA PRO A 252 -15.47 15.61 11.55
C PRO A 252 -15.35 16.80 12.49
N ALA A 253 -16.18 16.86 13.54
CA ALA A 253 -16.12 17.91 14.54
C ALA A 253 -15.43 17.48 15.86
N PHE A 254 -14.72 16.34 15.89
CA PHE A 254 -13.97 15.90 17.07
C PHE A 254 -12.46 15.92 16.82
N HIS A 255 -11.75 16.66 17.68
CA HIS A 255 -10.29 16.76 17.65
C HIS A 255 -9.69 16.05 18.85
N GLY A 256 -9.66 16.69 20.03
CA GLY A 256 -9.25 16.11 21.32
C GLY A 256 -8.20 15.00 21.27
N TYR A 257 -8.53 13.88 21.91
CA TYR A 257 -7.65 12.71 21.93
C TYR A 257 -7.51 12.05 20.54
N LEU A 258 -8.43 12.27 19.59
CA LEU A 258 -8.35 11.69 18.24
C LEU A 258 -7.20 12.30 17.42
N ASN A 259 -7.01 13.62 17.47
CA ASN A 259 -5.84 14.27 16.86
C ASN A 259 -4.55 13.83 17.57
N THR A 260 -4.57 13.75 18.89
CA THR A 260 -3.42 13.29 19.69
C THR A 260 -3.02 11.86 19.29
N ALA A 261 -4.00 10.97 19.13
CA ALA A 261 -3.78 9.59 18.68
C ALA A 261 -3.12 9.53 17.28
N GLN A 262 -3.63 10.29 16.31
CA GLN A 262 -3.07 10.34 14.97
C GLN A 262 -1.64 10.91 14.96
N GLU A 263 -1.37 11.99 15.71
CA GLU A 263 -0.02 12.53 15.88
C GLU A 263 0.94 11.52 16.52
N ASN A 264 0.49 10.80 17.55
CA ASN A 264 1.32 9.80 18.22
C ASN A 264 1.66 8.64 17.30
N LEU A 265 0.72 8.17 16.49
CA LEU A 265 0.99 7.15 15.47
C LEU A 265 2.02 7.64 14.45
N ILE A 266 1.91 8.88 13.97
CA ILE A 266 2.91 9.49 13.08
C ILE A 266 4.29 9.56 13.76
N LYS A 267 4.35 9.97 15.03
CA LYS A 267 5.60 9.99 15.83
C LYS A 267 6.18 8.59 16.04
N LYS A 268 5.35 7.56 16.23
CA LYS A 268 5.79 6.15 16.26
C LYS A 268 6.26 5.66 14.88
N HIS A 269 5.67 6.16 13.79
CA HIS A 269 6.08 5.80 12.43
C HIS A 269 7.53 6.24 12.14
N ILE A 270 7.94 7.39 12.67
CA ILE A 270 9.31 7.92 12.54
C ILE A 270 10.26 7.44 13.65
N ASP A 271 9.79 6.62 14.60
CA ASP A 271 10.64 6.00 15.62
C ASP A 271 11.58 4.97 14.98
N ARG A 272 12.83 4.92 15.48
CA ARG A 272 13.87 4.02 14.95
C ARG A 272 13.46 2.55 14.92
N LYS A 273 12.64 2.09 15.85
CA LYS A 273 12.11 0.71 15.85
C LYS A 273 11.34 0.40 14.57
N THR A 274 10.67 1.39 13.98
CA THR A 274 9.85 1.21 12.77
C THR A 274 10.68 1.08 11.51
N TRP A 275 11.84 1.75 11.41
CA TRP A 275 12.56 1.90 10.14
C TRP A 275 14.03 1.44 10.16
N ASN A 276 14.59 1.02 11.30
CA ASN A 276 15.99 0.58 11.38
C ASN A 276 16.35 -0.59 10.43
N TYR A 277 15.36 -1.40 10.04
CA TYR A 277 15.51 -2.47 9.06
C TYR A 277 16.11 -1.96 7.74
N TRP A 278 15.81 -0.71 7.38
CA TRP A 278 16.22 -0.13 6.10
C TRP A 278 17.74 0.02 5.95
N PHE A 279 18.47 0.29 7.05
CA PHE A 279 19.93 0.34 7.01
C PHE A 279 20.52 -0.93 6.42
N TRP A 280 20.00 -2.07 6.87
CA TRP A 280 20.45 -3.38 6.44
C TRP A 280 20.01 -3.70 5.01
N GLU A 281 18.74 -3.46 4.68
CA GLU A 281 18.24 -3.64 3.31
C GLU A 281 19.00 -2.80 2.29
N SER A 282 19.22 -1.54 2.59
CA SER A 282 20.00 -0.63 1.74
C SER A 282 21.47 -1.06 1.65
N LEU A 283 22.07 -1.57 2.74
CA LEU A 283 23.46 -2.05 2.74
C LEU A 283 23.68 -3.18 1.75
N TRP A 284 22.86 -4.23 1.75
CA TRP A 284 23.08 -5.38 0.86
C TRP A 284 22.34 -5.28 -0.47
N GLY A 285 21.33 -4.41 -0.59
CA GLY A 285 20.53 -4.28 -1.81
C GLY A 285 20.85 -3.05 -2.65
N ASN A 286 21.19 -1.94 -2.00
CA ASN A 286 21.66 -0.72 -2.68
C ASN A 286 23.17 -0.51 -2.57
N LEU A 287 23.87 -1.34 -1.78
CA LEU A 287 25.30 -1.20 -1.50
C LEU A 287 25.61 0.19 -0.90
N ARG A 288 24.70 0.68 -0.05
CA ARG A 288 24.80 2.01 0.57
C ARG A 288 24.85 1.90 2.09
N VAL A 289 25.83 2.59 2.67
CA VAL A 289 25.95 2.78 4.12
C VAL A 289 25.27 4.09 4.50
N SER A 290 23.94 4.15 4.40
CA SER A 290 23.13 5.31 4.82
C SER A 290 22.17 4.90 5.93
N ARG A 291 22.07 5.74 6.96
CA ARG A 291 21.13 5.58 8.08
C ARG A 291 19.88 6.44 7.91
N ASN A 292 19.73 7.08 6.75
CA ASN A 292 18.55 7.85 6.40
C ASN A 292 17.55 6.96 5.64
N PRO A 293 16.37 6.67 6.21
CA PRO A 293 15.45 5.72 5.61
C PRO A 293 14.61 6.28 4.46
N VAL A 294 14.71 7.58 4.17
CA VAL A 294 13.86 8.28 3.17
C VAL A 294 14.63 8.65 1.89
N GLU A 295 15.96 8.79 1.97
CA GLU A 295 16.82 9.30 0.88
C GLU A 295 16.81 8.42 -0.39
N ILE A 296 16.64 7.12 -0.25
CA ILE A 296 16.64 6.16 -1.35
C ILE A 296 15.63 5.06 -1.15
N ASP A 297 14.84 4.80 -2.18
CA ASP A 297 13.83 3.75 -2.26
C ASP A 297 12.84 3.84 -1.08
N ASN A 298 12.47 2.72 -0.46
CA ASN A 298 11.67 2.65 0.76
C ASN A 298 10.32 3.36 0.70
N ILE A 299 9.63 3.29 -0.45
CA ILE A 299 8.30 3.91 -0.59
C ILE A 299 7.27 3.34 0.40
N MET A 300 7.46 2.11 0.88
CA MET A 300 6.65 1.50 1.94
C MET A 300 6.69 2.27 3.26
N LEU A 301 7.77 3.01 3.52
CA LEU A 301 7.87 3.89 4.66
C LEU A 301 7.41 5.31 4.28
N SER A 302 8.07 5.92 3.31
CA SER A 302 7.88 7.35 3.00
C SER A 302 6.52 7.64 2.34
N GLY A 303 6.03 6.76 1.46
CA GLY A 303 4.71 6.88 0.86
C GLY A 303 3.58 6.62 1.86
N PHE A 304 3.70 5.59 2.71
CA PHE A 304 2.66 5.26 3.69
C PHE A 304 2.56 6.33 4.78
N LEU A 305 3.70 6.82 5.28
CA LEU A 305 3.77 7.97 6.18
C LEU A 305 3.21 9.24 5.51
N GLY A 306 3.52 9.46 4.24
CA GLY A 306 2.96 10.59 3.48
C GLY A 306 1.44 10.55 3.38
N VAL A 307 0.84 9.38 3.16
CA VAL A 307 -0.63 9.23 3.22
C VAL A 307 -1.16 9.44 4.64
N SER A 308 -0.49 8.92 5.68
CA SER A 308 -0.89 9.19 7.07
C SER A 308 -0.93 10.69 7.39
N LEU A 309 0.10 11.43 6.96
CA LEU A 309 0.18 12.88 7.13
C LEU A 309 -0.91 13.60 6.34
N GLY A 310 -1.05 13.30 5.04
CA GLY A 310 -2.04 13.93 4.18
C GLY A 310 -3.49 13.66 4.58
N LEU A 311 -3.81 12.42 5.00
CA LEU A 311 -5.14 12.07 5.50
C LEU A 311 -5.45 12.80 6.80
N PHE A 312 -4.50 12.85 7.74
CA PHE A 312 -4.68 13.57 9.01
C PHE A 312 -4.86 15.08 8.78
N GLU A 313 -4.05 15.69 7.92
CA GLU A 313 -4.19 17.11 7.55
C GLU A 313 -5.56 17.39 6.93
N THR A 314 -6.03 16.48 6.08
CA THR A 314 -7.34 16.59 5.44
C THR A 314 -8.47 16.41 6.45
N SER A 315 -8.45 15.38 7.29
CA SER A 315 -9.55 15.07 8.19
C SER A 315 -9.66 16.03 9.38
N SER A 316 -8.52 16.53 9.88
CA SER A 316 -8.49 17.44 11.03
C SER A 316 -8.47 18.93 10.63
N GLY A 317 -8.09 19.25 9.40
CA GLY A 317 -7.80 20.61 8.99
C GLY A 317 -6.62 21.24 9.74
N THR A 318 -5.70 20.44 10.31
CA THR A 318 -4.50 20.90 11.04
C THR A 318 -3.23 20.30 10.44
N SER A 319 -2.11 21.04 10.49
CA SER A 319 -0.83 20.63 9.89
C SER A 319 0.33 20.69 10.90
N PRO A 320 0.33 19.90 11.99
CA PRO A 320 1.35 19.97 13.03
C PRO A 320 2.76 19.54 12.56
N PHE A 321 2.87 18.90 11.40
CA PHE A 321 4.14 18.44 10.81
C PHE A 321 4.63 19.31 9.63
N LYS A 322 4.13 20.55 9.53
CA LYS A 322 4.52 21.51 8.50
C LYS A 322 5.91 22.11 8.74
N GLU A 323 6.27 22.33 10.00
CA GLU A 323 7.50 23.03 10.35
C GLU A 323 8.76 22.19 10.09
N PRO A 324 9.90 22.80 9.72
CA PRO A 324 11.17 22.10 9.55
C PRO A 324 11.55 21.29 10.81
N GLY A 325 11.93 20.03 10.60
CA GLY A 325 12.36 19.13 11.68
C GLY A 325 11.23 18.50 12.50
N SER A 326 9.97 18.81 12.21
CA SER A 326 8.81 18.15 12.85
C SER A 326 8.76 16.63 12.58
N LEU A 327 9.38 16.17 11.49
CA LEU A 327 9.63 14.76 11.17
C LEU A 327 11.13 14.47 11.30
N THR A 328 11.57 14.11 12.51
CA THR A 328 12.97 13.81 12.81
C THR A 328 13.20 12.30 12.90
N PHE A 329 13.88 11.73 11.90
CA PHE A 329 14.35 10.34 11.90
C PHE A 329 15.71 10.26 12.58
N ARG A 330 15.71 9.80 13.83
CA ARG A 330 16.92 9.72 14.66
C ARG A 330 17.48 8.30 14.70
N TRP A 331 18.70 8.11 14.22
CA TRP A 331 19.41 6.85 14.39
C TRP A 331 20.11 6.79 15.76
N ASP A 332 20.81 7.85 16.13
CA ASP A 332 21.45 8.06 17.44
C ASP A 332 21.56 9.57 17.74
N GLU A 333 22.32 9.96 18.76
CA GLU A 333 22.48 11.37 19.15
C GLU A 333 23.14 12.22 18.04
N ASN A 334 24.02 11.62 17.24
CA ASN A 334 24.85 12.30 16.24
C ASN A 334 24.35 12.12 14.81
N THR A 335 23.49 11.13 14.58
CA THR A 335 23.00 10.76 13.25
C THR A 335 21.49 11.00 13.15
N VAL A 336 21.12 12.08 12.47
CA VAL A 336 19.74 12.57 12.39
C VAL A 336 19.41 13.01 10.97
N ALA A 337 18.25 12.59 10.46
CA ALA A 337 17.66 13.14 9.25
C ALA A 337 16.39 13.91 9.63
N GLN A 338 16.34 15.20 9.29
CA GLN A 338 15.26 16.10 9.66
C GLN A 338 14.46 16.50 8.43
N TYR A 339 13.14 16.41 8.54
CA TYR A 339 12.20 16.81 7.51
C TYR A 339 11.02 17.57 8.13
N SER A 340 10.36 18.38 7.33
CA SER A 340 8.93 18.66 7.39
C SER A 340 8.16 17.68 6.48
N HIS A 341 6.82 17.71 6.54
CA HIS A 341 5.97 16.98 5.61
C HIS A 341 6.37 17.23 4.13
N GLU A 342 6.48 18.50 3.71
CA GLU A 342 6.86 18.85 2.33
C GLU A 342 8.25 18.33 1.95
N THR A 343 9.27 18.58 2.79
CA THR A 343 10.65 18.19 2.46
C THR A 343 10.84 16.67 2.41
N MET A 344 10.08 15.90 3.19
CA MET A 344 10.03 14.44 3.07
C MET A 344 9.43 14.02 1.72
N LEU A 345 8.32 14.64 1.29
CA LEU A 345 7.72 14.37 0.00
C LEU A 345 8.59 14.82 -1.18
N ARG A 346 9.46 15.82 -1.00
CA ARG A 346 10.49 16.15 -2.00
C ARG A 346 11.49 15.01 -2.21
N GLU A 347 11.81 14.21 -1.18
CA GLU A 347 12.60 12.99 -1.36
C GLU A 347 11.83 11.91 -2.12
N VAL A 348 10.50 11.82 -1.93
CA VAL A 348 9.62 10.94 -2.73
C VAL A 348 9.66 11.36 -4.21
N VAL A 349 9.54 12.66 -4.52
CA VAL A 349 9.67 13.20 -5.88
C VAL A 349 11.05 12.89 -6.48
N LYS A 350 12.14 13.08 -5.71
CA LYS A 350 13.49 12.73 -6.15
C LYS A 350 13.63 11.25 -6.50
N ASN A 351 13.02 10.36 -5.71
CA ASN A 351 13.06 8.93 -5.96
C ASN A 351 12.21 8.55 -7.19
N PHE A 352 11.03 9.15 -7.40
CA PHE A 352 10.28 8.95 -8.65
C PHE A 352 11.11 9.33 -9.88
N LYS A 353 11.82 10.47 -9.83
CA LYS A 353 12.70 10.95 -10.92
C LYS A 353 13.98 10.13 -11.10
N ARG A 354 14.43 9.41 -10.07
CA ARG A 354 15.68 8.63 -10.09
C ARG A 354 15.62 7.44 -11.06
N TYR A 355 14.44 6.88 -11.27
CA TYR A 355 14.27 5.65 -12.06
C TYR A 355 13.65 5.96 -13.42
N ASP A 356 14.16 5.30 -14.47
CA ASP A 356 13.57 5.39 -15.81
C ASP A 356 12.07 5.10 -15.78
N TYR A 357 11.63 4.14 -14.95
CA TYR A 357 10.22 3.82 -14.76
C TYR A 357 9.37 4.97 -14.21
N GLY A 358 9.91 6.07 -13.68
CA GLY A 358 9.10 7.09 -13.00
C GLY A 358 8.36 6.58 -11.76
N TRP A 359 8.69 5.36 -11.33
CA TRP A 359 8.17 4.58 -10.21
C TRP A 359 9.40 4.05 -9.49
N PHE A 360 9.38 3.96 -8.16
CA PHE A 360 10.57 3.60 -7.40
C PHE A 360 10.35 2.45 -6.41
N PRO A 361 11.44 1.80 -5.98
CA PRO A 361 11.37 0.58 -5.19
C PRO A 361 10.81 0.73 -3.77
N CYS A 362 10.13 -0.34 -3.34
CA CYS A 362 9.72 -0.62 -1.97
C CYS A 362 10.93 -1.20 -1.22
N GLU A 363 11.18 -2.50 -1.35
CA GLU A 363 12.47 -3.11 -1.06
C GLU A 363 13.49 -2.75 -2.14
N PRO A 364 14.80 -2.79 -1.83
CA PRO A 364 15.85 -2.44 -2.79
C PRO A 364 15.65 -3.13 -4.13
N ARG A 365 15.51 -2.30 -5.16
CA ARG A 365 15.34 -2.68 -6.58
C ARG A 365 14.01 -3.34 -6.97
N TRP A 366 13.03 -3.49 -6.07
CA TRP A 366 11.71 -4.03 -6.40
C TRP A 366 10.61 -2.96 -6.35
N ILE A 367 10.05 -2.64 -7.50
CA ILE A 367 8.95 -1.68 -7.68
C ILE A 367 7.62 -2.42 -7.50
N TYR A 368 6.74 -1.86 -6.68
CA TYR A 368 5.39 -2.38 -6.47
C TYR A 368 4.33 -1.34 -6.82
N SER A 369 3.30 -1.76 -7.54
CA SER A 369 2.21 -0.87 -7.95
C SER A 369 1.51 -0.25 -6.76
N MET A 370 1.04 -1.06 -5.82
CA MET A 370 0.36 -0.60 -4.61
C MET A 370 1.13 0.51 -3.89
N CYS A 371 2.41 0.32 -3.64
CA CYS A 371 3.23 1.28 -2.92
C CYS A 371 3.43 2.57 -3.72
N ASN A 372 3.57 2.48 -5.06
CA ASN A 372 3.71 3.64 -5.92
C ASN A 372 2.40 4.43 -6.06
N LEU A 373 1.24 3.76 -6.09
CA LEU A 373 -0.06 4.43 -6.04
C LEU A 373 -0.26 5.15 -4.69
N VAL A 374 0.17 4.54 -3.58
CA VAL A 374 0.18 5.19 -2.24
C VAL A 374 1.09 6.42 -2.25
N GLY A 375 2.32 6.32 -2.76
CA GLY A 375 3.24 7.46 -2.82
C GLY A 375 2.74 8.60 -3.72
N ARG A 376 2.07 8.29 -4.83
CA ARG A 376 1.40 9.30 -5.65
C ARG A 376 0.27 9.99 -4.88
N THR A 377 -0.58 9.23 -4.19
CA THR A 377 -1.67 9.79 -3.37
C THR A 377 -1.14 10.69 -2.26
N ALA A 378 0.00 10.36 -1.65
CA ALA A 378 0.65 11.22 -0.66
C ALA A 378 1.00 12.60 -1.23
N LEU A 379 1.58 12.65 -2.45
CA LEU A 379 1.85 13.92 -3.13
C LEU A 379 0.57 14.72 -3.39
N ASN A 380 -0.48 14.05 -3.86
CA ASN A 380 -1.76 14.69 -4.18
C ASN A 380 -2.45 15.27 -2.94
N LEU A 381 -2.51 14.50 -1.84
CA LEU A 381 -3.04 14.98 -0.56
C LEU A 381 -2.30 16.24 -0.09
N HIS A 382 -0.97 16.24 -0.19
CA HIS A 382 -0.17 17.40 0.22
C HIS A 382 -0.41 18.62 -0.67
N ASP A 383 -0.36 18.44 -2.00
CA ASP A 383 -0.63 19.52 -2.97
C ASP A 383 -2.01 20.15 -2.75
N ALA A 384 -3.04 19.32 -2.58
CA ALA A 384 -4.41 19.76 -2.35
C ALA A 384 -4.57 20.61 -1.07
N ARG A 385 -3.82 20.31 0.00
CA ARG A 385 -3.95 21.01 1.30
C ARG A 385 -3.01 22.19 1.46
N ASN A 386 -1.85 22.16 0.80
CA ASN A 386 -0.79 23.15 0.99
C ASN A 386 -0.56 24.07 -0.21
N GLY A 387 -1.26 23.85 -1.34
CA GLY A 387 -1.12 24.65 -2.56
C GLY A 387 0.24 24.46 -3.23
N THR A 388 0.86 23.29 -3.04
CA THR A 388 2.11 22.89 -3.72
C THR A 388 1.79 22.17 -5.03
N HIS A 389 2.84 21.89 -5.81
CA HIS A 389 2.76 21.25 -7.14
C HIS A 389 3.75 20.09 -7.28
N LEU A 390 3.94 19.31 -6.21
CA LEU A 390 4.92 18.22 -6.18
C LEU A 390 4.54 17.08 -7.13
N LEU A 391 3.24 16.80 -7.27
CA LEU A 391 2.72 15.77 -8.16
C LEU A 391 2.96 16.12 -9.63
N ASP A 392 2.80 17.39 -10.01
CA ASP A 392 2.98 17.88 -11.40
C ASP A 392 4.37 17.53 -11.94
N GLU A 393 5.38 17.47 -11.06
CA GLU A 393 6.75 17.13 -11.43
C GLU A 393 6.95 15.67 -11.86
N VAL A 394 6.02 14.76 -11.55
CA VAL A 394 6.17 13.31 -11.75
C VAL A 394 4.96 12.63 -12.41
N ALA A 395 3.77 13.23 -12.37
CA ALA A 395 2.52 12.62 -12.80
C ALA A 395 2.56 12.10 -14.25
N ALA A 396 3.01 12.92 -15.20
CA ALA A 396 3.04 12.52 -16.61
C ALA A 396 3.90 11.27 -16.85
N ARG A 397 5.07 11.18 -16.20
CA ARG A 397 5.95 10.00 -16.29
C ARG A 397 5.35 8.80 -15.57
N PHE A 398 4.72 9.03 -14.42
CA PHE A 398 4.03 8.00 -13.65
C PHE A 398 2.91 7.34 -14.47
N ASP A 399 2.06 8.14 -15.10
CA ASP A 399 0.91 7.69 -15.90
C ASP A 399 1.37 7.00 -17.19
N GLN A 400 2.41 7.52 -17.84
CA GLN A 400 3.04 6.85 -18.98
C GLN A 400 3.51 5.44 -18.59
N SER A 401 4.16 5.29 -17.44
CA SER A 401 4.60 3.98 -16.96
C SER A 401 3.46 3.05 -16.57
N MET A 402 2.36 3.58 -16.03
CA MET A 402 1.16 2.78 -15.81
C MET A 402 0.72 2.12 -17.12
N GLN A 403 0.62 2.89 -18.21
CA GLN A 403 0.16 2.38 -19.51
C GLN A 403 1.20 1.47 -20.21
N GLU A 404 2.46 1.89 -20.25
CA GLU A 404 3.47 1.23 -21.07
C GLU A 404 4.13 0.03 -20.38
N GLU A 405 4.29 0.09 -19.05
CA GLU A 405 5.10 -0.88 -18.30
C GLU A 405 4.27 -1.74 -17.36
N MET A 406 3.25 -1.17 -16.70
CA MET A 406 2.53 -1.82 -15.61
C MET A 406 1.22 -2.48 -16.04
N LEU A 407 0.52 -1.93 -17.03
CA LEU A 407 -0.68 -2.54 -17.59
C LEU A 407 -0.34 -3.87 -18.27
N LEU A 408 -1.02 -4.93 -17.84
CA LEU A 408 -0.88 -6.26 -18.43
C LEU A 408 -1.80 -6.42 -19.64
N PRO A 409 -1.48 -7.32 -20.59
CA PRO A 409 -2.27 -7.47 -21.82
C PRO A 409 -3.72 -7.88 -21.59
N ASP A 410 -4.06 -8.47 -20.44
CA ASP A 410 -5.41 -8.86 -20.02
C ASP A 410 -6.17 -7.76 -19.27
N GLY A 411 -5.60 -6.55 -19.14
CA GLY A 411 -6.20 -5.40 -18.47
C GLY A 411 -5.93 -5.30 -16.97
N ARG A 412 -5.22 -6.28 -16.41
CA ARG A 412 -4.76 -6.31 -15.02
C ARG A 412 -3.54 -5.41 -14.82
N VAL A 413 -3.16 -5.15 -13.57
CA VAL A 413 -2.00 -4.33 -13.21
C VAL A 413 -0.87 -5.21 -12.70
N ARG A 414 0.32 -5.02 -13.25
CA ARG A 414 1.53 -5.68 -12.80
C ARG A 414 1.90 -5.21 -11.39
N VAL A 415 1.93 -6.17 -10.47
CA VAL A 415 2.12 -5.85 -9.04
C VAL A 415 3.59 -5.68 -8.65
N CYS A 416 4.51 -6.42 -9.26
CA CYS A 416 5.93 -6.43 -8.83
C CYS A 416 6.89 -6.51 -10.03
N THR A 417 7.82 -5.56 -10.10
CA THR A 417 8.83 -5.44 -11.17
C THR A 417 10.21 -5.10 -10.61
N SER A 418 11.25 -5.81 -11.04
CA SER A 418 12.63 -5.47 -10.72
C SER A 418 13.10 -4.26 -11.54
N SER A 419 13.49 -3.19 -10.88
CA SER A 419 14.08 -2.00 -11.51
C SER A 419 15.44 -2.29 -12.18
N THR A 420 16.19 -3.27 -11.68
CA THR A 420 17.53 -3.60 -12.20
C THR A 420 17.49 -4.65 -13.31
N PHE A 421 16.63 -5.66 -13.19
CA PHE A 421 16.63 -6.82 -14.09
C PHE A 421 15.37 -6.92 -14.96
N GLY A 422 14.34 -6.12 -14.72
CA GLY A 422 13.09 -6.15 -15.47
C GLY A 422 12.26 -7.41 -15.23
N PHE A 423 12.63 -8.23 -14.25
CA PHE A 423 11.87 -9.41 -13.87
C PHE A 423 10.56 -9.02 -13.22
N THR A 424 9.55 -9.86 -13.42
CA THR A 424 8.23 -9.73 -12.83
C THR A 424 7.95 -10.95 -11.98
N VAL A 425 7.11 -10.81 -10.95
CA VAL A 425 6.63 -11.94 -10.14
C VAL A 425 5.12 -12.10 -10.35
N PRO A 426 4.68 -12.86 -11.38
CA PRO A 426 3.27 -12.89 -11.76
C PRO A 426 2.35 -13.50 -10.71
N SER A 427 2.86 -14.34 -9.80
CA SER A 427 2.06 -14.92 -8.72
C SER A 427 1.58 -13.86 -7.73
N LEU A 428 2.23 -12.69 -7.65
CA LEU A 428 1.79 -11.59 -6.77
C LEU A 428 0.67 -10.75 -7.40
N SER A 429 0.44 -10.89 -8.71
CA SER A 429 -0.71 -10.28 -9.38
C SER A 429 -1.91 -11.18 -9.11
N GLY A 430 -2.64 -10.87 -8.03
CA GLY A 430 -3.79 -11.60 -7.50
C GLY A 430 -4.83 -10.64 -6.89
N LEU A 431 -5.77 -11.18 -6.13
CA LEU A 431 -6.85 -10.41 -5.51
C LEU A 431 -6.28 -9.31 -4.61
N PHE A 432 -5.39 -9.66 -3.67
CA PHE A 432 -4.81 -8.73 -2.71
C PHE A 432 -4.05 -7.59 -3.37
N GLY A 433 -3.16 -7.93 -4.31
CA GLY A 433 -2.24 -6.97 -4.92
C GLY A 433 -2.92 -5.88 -5.75
N GLU A 434 -4.07 -6.18 -6.33
CA GLU A 434 -4.77 -5.25 -7.23
C GLU A 434 -5.90 -4.52 -6.54
N THR A 435 -6.72 -5.19 -5.72
CA THR A 435 -7.83 -4.50 -5.02
C THR A 435 -7.32 -3.48 -4.01
N TRP A 436 -6.16 -3.71 -3.39
CA TRP A 436 -5.50 -2.70 -2.56
C TRP A 436 -5.26 -1.38 -3.31
N GLY A 437 -4.84 -1.46 -4.58
CA GLY A 437 -4.53 -0.30 -5.41
C GLY A 437 -5.75 0.47 -5.87
N ILE A 438 -6.92 -0.16 -5.98
CA ILE A 438 -8.14 0.44 -6.54
C ILE A 438 -8.53 1.71 -5.82
N ARG A 439 -8.56 1.70 -4.48
CA ARG A 439 -8.95 2.89 -3.73
C ARG A 439 -8.01 4.07 -3.90
N PHE A 440 -6.77 3.80 -4.30
CA PHE A 440 -5.80 4.82 -4.60
C PHE A 440 -5.83 5.21 -6.08
N LEU A 441 -6.46 4.44 -6.99
CA LEU A 441 -6.69 4.84 -8.39
C LEU A 441 -7.85 5.83 -8.51
N THR A 442 -8.89 5.69 -7.68
CA THR A 442 -10.13 6.46 -7.79
C THR A 442 -9.95 7.98 -7.80
N PRO A 443 -8.98 8.64 -7.12
CA PRO A 443 -8.87 10.09 -7.17
C PRO A 443 -8.44 10.64 -8.54
N TYR A 444 -7.59 9.92 -9.27
CA TYR A 444 -6.93 10.43 -10.49
C TYR A 444 -7.26 9.67 -11.77
N ALA A 445 -7.61 8.38 -11.69
CA ALA A 445 -7.96 7.54 -12.85
C ALA A 445 -9.18 6.68 -12.52
N PRO A 446 -10.37 7.29 -12.29
CA PRO A 446 -11.58 6.56 -11.91
C PRO A 446 -12.04 5.58 -13.01
N ASP A 447 -11.79 5.90 -14.28
CA ASP A 447 -12.06 5.03 -15.42
C ASP A 447 -11.18 3.77 -15.43
N GLU A 448 -9.90 3.90 -15.06
CA GLU A 448 -9.02 2.75 -14.87
C GLU A 448 -9.39 1.93 -13.63
N ALA A 449 -9.83 2.59 -12.56
CA ALA A 449 -10.33 1.93 -11.35
C ALA A 449 -11.58 1.08 -11.67
N GLU A 450 -12.53 1.63 -12.44
CA GLU A 450 -13.71 0.91 -12.94
C GLU A 450 -13.33 -0.31 -13.78
N ARG A 451 -12.40 -0.14 -14.74
CA ARG A 451 -11.92 -1.24 -15.58
C ARG A 451 -11.28 -2.34 -14.74
N LEU A 452 -10.38 -1.97 -13.83
CA LEU A 452 -9.71 -2.94 -12.97
C LEU A 452 -10.72 -3.65 -12.06
N TRP A 453 -11.64 -2.92 -11.43
CA TRP A 453 -12.68 -3.50 -10.57
C TRP A 453 -13.59 -4.46 -11.33
N ALA A 454 -14.04 -4.12 -12.54
CA ALA A 454 -14.83 -5.00 -13.38
C ALA A 454 -14.08 -6.29 -13.75
N ILE A 455 -12.77 -6.20 -14.04
CA ILE A 455 -11.92 -7.37 -14.27
C ILE A 455 -11.77 -8.21 -13.00
N MET A 456 -11.56 -7.58 -11.84
CA MET A 456 -11.45 -8.27 -10.55
C MET A 456 -12.74 -9.04 -10.22
N LYS A 457 -13.92 -8.43 -10.45
CA LYS A 457 -15.22 -9.10 -10.30
C LYS A 457 -15.39 -10.26 -11.27
N ARG A 458 -14.86 -10.17 -12.48
CA ARG A 458 -14.96 -11.27 -13.43
C ARG A 458 -14.05 -12.45 -13.08
N ASP A 459 -12.80 -12.16 -12.72
CA ASP A 459 -11.75 -13.17 -12.60
C ASP A 459 -11.64 -13.76 -11.18
N PHE A 460 -12.00 -12.99 -10.14
CA PHE A 460 -11.65 -13.32 -8.77
C PHE A 460 -12.81 -13.25 -7.76
N ILE A 461 -13.87 -12.48 -8.02
CA ILE A 461 -14.89 -12.19 -7.01
C ILE A 461 -16.28 -12.60 -7.51
N LYS A 462 -16.92 -13.55 -6.84
CA LYS A 462 -18.29 -13.96 -7.11
C LYS A 462 -19.13 -13.87 -5.85
N VAL A 463 -20.43 -13.71 -6.01
CA VAL A 463 -21.39 -13.86 -4.92
C VAL A 463 -22.06 -15.22 -5.11
N ASN A 464 -22.03 -16.05 -4.08
CA ASN A 464 -22.64 -17.37 -4.10
C ASN A 464 -24.15 -17.30 -3.80
N ASP A 465 -24.85 -18.44 -3.91
CA ASP A 465 -26.30 -18.52 -3.67
C ASP A 465 -26.72 -18.14 -2.25
N LYS A 466 -25.78 -18.15 -1.29
CA LYS A 466 -26.02 -17.70 0.08
C LYS A 466 -25.86 -16.20 0.25
N GLY A 467 -25.48 -15.47 -0.80
CA GLY A 467 -25.17 -14.04 -0.72
C GLY A 467 -23.84 -13.75 -0.01
N GLU A 468 -22.93 -14.74 0.05
CA GLU A 468 -21.57 -14.58 0.57
C GLU A 468 -20.58 -14.46 -0.60
N LEU A 469 -19.41 -13.88 -0.34
CA LEU A 469 -18.32 -13.84 -1.31
C LEU A 469 -17.71 -15.24 -1.53
N ASP A 470 -17.64 -15.66 -2.78
CA ASP A 470 -16.82 -16.77 -3.27
C ASP A 470 -15.68 -16.18 -4.11
N PHE A 471 -14.43 -16.36 -3.66
CA PHE A 471 -13.27 -15.78 -4.31
C PHE A 471 -12.24 -16.83 -4.73
N HIS A 472 -11.57 -16.55 -5.84
CA HIS A 472 -10.49 -17.39 -6.35
C HIS A 472 -9.13 -16.85 -5.87
N LEU A 473 -8.41 -17.59 -5.03
CA LEU A 473 -7.03 -17.21 -4.67
C LEU A 473 -6.02 -17.88 -5.60
N LEU A 474 -5.01 -17.14 -6.04
CA LEU A 474 -3.94 -17.72 -6.84
C LEU A 474 -2.97 -18.54 -5.97
N PRO A 475 -2.67 -19.80 -6.33
CA PRO A 475 -1.70 -20.61 -5.61
C PRO A 475 -0.32 -19.93 -5.57
N LEU A 476 0.29 -19.89 -4.39
CA LEU A 476 1.62 -19.28 -4.15
C LEU A 476 1.67 -17.75 -4.43
N GLY A 477 0.51 -17.08 -4.49
CA GLY A 477 0.41 -15.62 -4.49
C GLY A 477 0.35 -15.03 -3.08
N TRP A 478 0.41 -13.69 -2.96
CA TRP A 478 0.20 -13.00 -1.68
C TRP A 478 -1.11 -13.41 -1.01
N ASP A 479 -2.14 -13.60 -1.83
CA ASP A 479 -3.45 -14.17 -1.54
C ASP A 479 -3.42 -15.45 -0.68
N THR A 480 -2.38 -16.29 -0.82
CA THR A 480 -2.27 -17.59 -0.13
C THR A 480 -1.05 -17.66 0.79
N ARG A 481 -0.28 -16.58 0.88
CA ARG A 481 0.96 -16.53 1.66
C ARG A 481 0.58 -16.50 3.14
N ARG A 482 1.12 -17.45 3.90
CA ARG A 482 1.12 -17.37 5.37
C ARG A 482 2.32 -16.51 5.76
N PRO A 483 2.12 -15.32 6.34
CA PRO A 483 3.23 -14.57 6.92
C PRO A 483 3.98 -15.46 7.91
N ALA A 484 5.31 -15.32 7.97
CA ALA A 484 6.16 -16.30 8.65
C ALA A 484 5.87 -16.43 10.15
N ASN A 485 5.25 -15.44 10.82
CA ASN A 485 4.95 -15.49 12.26
C ASN A 485 3.85 -14.51 12.72
N PHE A 486 2.79 -14.24 11.94
CA PHE A 486 1.60 -13.66 12.60
C PHE A 486 1.09 -14.68 13.62
N SER A 487 0.96 -14.29 14.90
CA SER A 487 0.49 -15.16 15.99
C SER A 487 -0.96 -15.64 15.83
N TYR A 488 -1.62 -15.34 14.71
CA TYR A 488 -2.98 -15.77 14.41
C TYR A 488 -2.97 -16.92 13.40
N LYS A 489 -3.16 -18.15 13.91
CA LYS A 489 -3.35 -19.38 13.11
C LYS A 489 -4.59 -19.36 12.17
N GLN A 490 -5.33 -18.25 12.04
CA GLN A 490 -6.68 -18.18 11.45
C GLN A 490 -6.83 -17.22 10.24
N TRP A 491 -5.77 -16.54 9.79
CA TRP A 491 -5.91 -15.31 8.99
C TRP A 491 -5.54 -15.31 7.48
N PRO A 492 -5.21 -16.42 6.77
CA PRO A 492 -4.84 -16.31 5.36
C PRO A 492 -5.98 -15.74 4.47
N GLU A 493 -7.25 -15.88 4.89
CA GLU A 493 -8.41 -15.46 4.12
C GLU A 493 -8.97 -14.07 4.51
N MET A 494 -8.63 -13.55 5.70
CA MET A 494 -9.20 -12.26 6.15
C MET A 494 -8.58 -11.07 5.43
N ASN A 495 -7.26 -11.12 5.15
CA ASN A 495 -6.58 -10.05 4.43
C ASN A 495 -7.16 -9.80 3.03
N PRO A 496 -7.32 -10.80 2.14
CA PRO A 496 -7.95 -10.58 0.84
C PRO A 496 -9.39 -10.06 0.95
N LEU A 497 -10.16 -10.48 1.97
CA LEU A 497 -11.50 -9.95 2.22
C LEU A 497 -11.47 -8.48 2.65
N ALA A 498 -10.59 -8.09 3.58
CA ALA A 498 -10.48 -6.73 4.08
C ALA A 498 -10.11 -5.74 2.98
N VAL A 499 -9.11 -6.08 2.14
CA VAL A 499 -8.67 -5.19 1.07
C VAL A 499 -9.69 -5.10 -0.07
N THR A 500 -10.44 -6.18 -0.32
CA THR A 500 -11.56 -6.18 -1.27
C THR A 500 -12.74 -5.39 -0.73
N LEU A 501 -13.04 -5.46 0.58
CA LEU A 501 -14.03 -4.61 1.23
C LEU A 501 -13.67 -3.13 1.06
N TRP A 502 -12.41 -2.75 1.30
CA TRP A 502 -11.98 -1.36 1.15
C TRP A 502 -12.05 -0.86 -0.29
N ALA A 503 -11.74 -1.71 -1.26
CA ALA A 503 -11.95 -1.39 -2.68
C ALA A 503 -13.44 -1.22 -2.99
N ALA A 504 -14.30 -2.16 -2.56
CA ALA A 504 -15.73 -2.11 -2.79
C ALA A 504 -16.39 -0.88 -2.15
N LEU A 505 -15.98 -0.54 -0.92
CA LEU A 505 -16.42 0.67 -0.21
C LEU A 505 -16.06 1.94 -0.99
N GLU A 506 -14.82 2.07 -1.46
CA GLU A 506 -14.41 3.24 -2.24
C GLU A 506 -15.14 3.34 -3.59
N MET A 507 -15.36 2.18 -4.25
CA MET A 507 -16.09 2.09 -5.52
C MET A 507 -17.60 2.31 -5.37
N GLY A 508 -18.17 2.10 -4.18
CA GLY A 508 -19.62 2.17 -3.93
C GLY A 508 -20.40 0.94 -4.42
N ASP A 509 -19.78 -0.25 -4.46
CA ASP A 509 -20.40 -1.47 -4.99
C ASP A 509 -21.20 -2.23 -3.90
N GLU A 510 -22.39 -1.72 -3.58
CA GLU A 510 -23.24 -2.21 -2.48
C GLU A 510 -23.50 -3.74 -2.48
N PRO A 511 -23.80 -4.40 -3.61
CA PRO A 511 -23.96 -5.86 -3.63
C PRO A 511 -22.71 -6.61 -3.15
N ILE A 512 -21.52 -6.15 -3.55
CA ILE A 512 -20.25 -6.75 -3.15
C ILE A 512 -19.92 -6.39 -1.69
N ILE A 513 -20.17 -5.15 -1.26
CA ILE A 513 -20.03 -4.73 0.14
C ILE A 513 -20.87 -5.63 1.04
N ALA A 514 -22.15 -5.81 0.74
CA ALA A 514 -23.06 -6.66 1.52
C ALA A 514 -22.56 -8.11 1.59
N ALA A 515 -22.14 -8.68 0.46
CA ALA A 515 -21.64 -10.06 0.42
C ALA A 515 -20.35 -10.24 1.23
N ILE A 516 -19.40 -9.30 1.15
CA ILE A 516 -18.14 -9.36 1.90
C ILE A 516 -18.38 -9.19 3.39
N ARG A 517 -19.24 -8.25 3.77
CA ARG A 517 -19.59 -8.03 5.19
C ARG A 517 -20.21 -9.29 5.79
N LYS A 518 -21.15 -9.92 5.07
CA LYS A 518 -21.73 -11.21 5.46
C LYS A 518 -20.68 -12.32 5.60
N SER A 519 -19.76 -12.42 4.64
CA SER A 519 -18.64 -13.38 4.70
C SER A 519 -17.76 -13.15 5.93
N LEU A 520 -17.38 -11.90 6.21
CA LEU A 520 -16.55 -11.56 7.36
C LEU A 520 -17.23 -11.94 8.67
N ASP A 521 -18.49 -11.55 8.86
CA ASP A 521 -19.21 -11.85 10.09
C ASP A 521 -19.47 -13.36 10.25
N SER A 522 -19.76 -14.08 9.16
CA SER A 522 -19.97 -15.54 9.21
C SER A 522 -18.68 -16.31 9.52
N MET A 523 -17.51 -15.83 9.08
CA MET A 523 -16.24 -16.54 9.27
C MET A 523 -15.54 -16.15 10.57
N TYR A 524 -15.67 -14.90 10.99
CA TYR A 524 -14.85 -14.31 12.06
C TYR A 524 -15.68 -13.80 13.25
N GLY A 525 -17.00 -13.81 13.14
CA GLY A 525 -17.92 -13.40 14.20
C GLY A 525 -18.57 -12.05 13.92
N GLU A 526 -19.78 -11.87 14.47
CA GLU A 526 -20.58 -10.66 14.33
C GLU A 526 -19.80 -9.40 14.74
N GLY A 527 -19.88 -8.36 13.92
CA GLY A 527 -19.20 -7.08 14.14
C GLY A 527 -17.78 -7.01 13.58
N THR A 528 -17.26 -8.10 13.00
CA THR A 528 -15.96 -8.07 12.30
C THR A 528 -16.03 -7.20 11.05
N ALA A 529 -17.12 -7.29 10.30
CA ALA A 529 -17.35 -6.44 9.13
C ALA A 529 -17.38 -4.95 9.51
N ASP A 530 -18.01 -4.62 10.63
CA ASP A 530 -18.03 -3.26 11.19
C ASP A 530 -16.63 -2.78 11.54
N ALA A 531 -15.86 -3.59 12.28
CA ALA A 531 -14.48 -3.27 12.68
C ALA A 531 -13.56 -2.94 11.49
N LEU A 532 -13.86 -3.45 10.29
CA LEU A 532 -13.07 -3.22 9.07
C LEU A 532 -13.62 -2.13 8.16
N THR A 533 -14.78 -1.56 8.45
CA THR A 533 -15.45 -0.56 7.61
C THR A 533 -15.22 0.83 8.17
N TRP A 534 -14.31 1.60 7.59
CA TRP A 534 -14.01 2.98 8.03
C TRP A 534 -14.28 4.04 6.96
N THR A 535 -14.71 3.60 5.78
CA THR A 535 -14.90 4.45 4.60
C THR A 535 -16.30 4.27 4.05
N ARG A 536 -16.77 5.28 3.32
CA ARG A 536 -17.94 5.27 2.43
C ARG A 536 -17.49 5.31 0.96
N ALA A 537 -18.46 5.24 0.04
CA ALA A 537 -18.26 5.55 -1.38
C ALA A 537 -17.46 6.85 -1.55
N ASN A 538 -16.42 6.81 -2.38
CA ASN A 538 -15.54 7.93 -2.71
C ASN A 538 -14.73 8.54 -1.56
N THR A 539 -14.53 7.88 -0.42
CA THR A 539 -13.83 8.50 0.73
C THR A 539 -12.43 9.00 0.37
N VAL A 540 -11.58 8.16 -0.22
CA VAL A 540 -10.21 8.54 -0.59
C VAL A 540 -10.24 9.59 -1.70
N ARG A 541 -11.09 9.40 -2.72
CA ARG A 541 -11.31 10.36 -3.79
C ARG A 541 -11.70 11.74 -3.28
N ASP A 542 -12.66 11.81 -2.36
CA ASP A 542 -13.16 13.07 -1.82
C ASP A 542 -12.14 13.75 -0.91
N MET A 543 -11.43 12.98 -0.07
CA MET A 543 -10.37 13.54 0.76
C MET A 543 -9.25 14.16 -0.10
N VAL A 544 -8.92 13.54 -1.22
CA VAL A 544 -7.90 14.06 -2.15
C VAL A 544 -8.42 15.25 -2.96
N ASN A 545 -9.58 15.12 -3.60
CA ASN A 545 -10.05 16.08 -4.61
C ASN A 545 -10.86 17.24 -4.02
N THR A 546 -11.49 17.05 -2.85
CA THR A 546 -12.45 18.01 -2.28
C THR A 546 -12.03 18.48 -0.89
N GLY A 547 -11.62 17.57 0.00
CA GLY A 547 -11.32 17.86 1.40
C GLY A 547 -12.57 18.05 2.26
N LEU A 548 -12.45 18.83 3.34
CA LEU A 548 -13.56 19.07 4.28
C LEU A 548 -14.60 20.06 3.72
N PRO A 549 -15.91 19.77 3.87
CA PRO A 549 -16.97 20.77 3.71
C PRO A 549 -16.74 22.00 4.60
N ASP A 550 -17.17 23.17 4.15
CA ASP A 550 -16.99 24.44 4.87
C ASP A 550 -17.57 24.40 6.28
N ALA A 551 -18.75 23.79 6.45
CA ALA A 551 -19.40 23.60 7.75
C ALA A 551 -18.50 22.88 8.76
N TRP A 552 -17.80 21.82 8.32
CA TRP A 552 -16.89 21.04 9.17
C TRP A 552 -15.58 21.79 9.40
N ARG A 553 -15.10 22.51 8.39
CA ARG A 553 -13.84 23.26 8.45
C ARG A 553 -13.90 24.43 9.44
N THR A 554 -15.03 25.15 9.50
CA THR A 554 -15.13 26.39 10.31
C THR A 554 -16.07 26.29 11.50
N GLY A 555 -16.91 25.25 11.57
CA GLY A 555 -17.90 25.09 12.62
C GLY A 555 -17.31 24.78 14.00
N PRO A 556 -18.16 24.82 15.04
CA PRO A 556 -17.81 24.37 16.39
C PRO A 556 -17.20 22.95 16.43
N LEU A 557 -16.26 22.76 17.35
CA LEU A 557 -15.59 21.47 17.58
C LEU A 557 -15.76 21.03 19.03
N LEU A 558 -15.84 19.71 19.22
CA LEU A 558 -15.45 19.08 20.47
C LEU A 558 -13.91 18.99 20.49
N SER A 559 -13.26 19.89 21.23
CA SER A 559 -11.80 19.97 21.31
C SER A 559 -11.22 19.21 22.49
N GLU A 560 -12.00 18.94 23.54
CA GLU A 560 -11.52 18.24 24.73
C GLU A 560 -12.55 17.20 25.20
N ALA A 561 -12.06 15.98 25.42
CA ALA A 561 -12.75 14.88 26.08
C ALA A 561 -11.65 13.97 26.67
N LYS A 562 -11.96 13.26 27.76
CA LYS A 562 -10.96 12.43 28.45
C LYS A 562 -11.09 10.96 28.01
N TYR A 563 -10.04 10.41 27.41
CA TYR A 563 -9.92 8.97 27.14
C TYR A 563 -9.27 8.25 28.33
N PRO A 564 -9.70 7.03 28.71
CA PRO A 564 -10.79 6.23 28.13
C PRO A 564 -12.18 6.57 28.68
N ASP A 565 -12.32 7.55 29.58
CA ASP A 565 -13.58 7.83 30.29
C ASP A 565 -14.74 8.14 29.33
N VAL A 566 -14.49 8.87 28.24
CA VAL A 566 -15.46 9.28 27.22
C VAL A 566 -15.02 8.79 25.85
N ILE A 567 -15.86 7.99 25.21
CA ILE A 567 -15.73 7.55 23.82
C ILE A 567 -16.70 8.37 22.96
N VAL A 568 -16.16 9.15 22.04
CA VAL A 568 -16.95 9.93 21.07
C VAL A 568 -17.25 9.05 19.86
N THR A 569 -18.52 8.69 19.66
CA THR A 569 -18.96 7.76 18.61
C THR A 569 -19.65 8.45 17.43
N ARG A 570 -19.94 9.76 17.57
CA ARG A 570 -20.34 10.68 16.50
C ARG A 570 -20.01 12.12 16.90
N ALA A 571 -19.53 12.94 15.97
CA ALA A 571 -19.34 14.38 16.19
C ALA A 571 -19.40 15.18 14.89
N VAL A 572 -20.43 16.01 14.72
CA VAL A 572 -20.70 16.72 13.46
C VAL A 572 -21.12 18.15 13.71
N SER A 573 -20.60 19.08 12.92
CA SER A 573 -21.04 20.47 12.92
C SER A 573 -21.79 20.80 11.62
N ASP A 574 -22.85 21.58 11.74
CA ASP A 574 -23.57 22.21 10.61
C ASP A 574 -23.01 23.61 10.26
N GLY A 575 -21.90 24.00 10.88
CA GLY A 575 -21.28 25.32 10.76
C GLY A 575 -21.71 26.33 11.83
N ALA A 576 -22.79 26.08 12.57
CA ALA A 576 -23.30 26.95 13.62
C ALA A 576 -23.41 26.25 14.98
N GLY A 577 -23.88 25.01 14.98
CA GLY A 577 -24.01 24.11 16.13
C GLY A 577 -23.14 22.85 16.01
N LEU A 578 -23.34 21.94 16.95
CA LEU A 578 -22.57 20.71 17.09
C LEU A 578 -23.46 19.58 17.64
N ASP A 579 -23.48 18.45 16.95
CA ASP A 579 -24.14 17.22 17.38
C ASP A 579 -23.11 16.15 17.76
N LEU A 580 -23.26 15.56 18.94
CA LEU A 580 -22.38 14.55 19.50
C LEU A 580 -23.16 13.33 19.95
N VAL A 581 -22.52 12.17 19.85
CA VAL A 581 -22.91 10.97 20.60
C VAL A 581 -21.71 10.46 21.40
N LEU A 582 -21.94 10.26 22.69
CA LEU A 582 -20.93 9.89 23.67
C LEU A 582 -21.30 8.57 24.34
N ARG A 583 -20.30 7.76 24.67
CA ARG A 583 -20.41 6.54 25.45
C ARG A 583 -19.30 6.46 26.50
N PRO A 584 -19.51 5.82 27.65
CA PRO A 584 -18.46 5.62 28.63
C PRO A 584 -17.51 4.51 28.14
N GLY A 585 -16.21 4.66 28.35
CA GLY A 585 -15.27 3.57 28.02
C GLY A 585 -15.29 2.42 29.02
N GLY A 586 -15.65 2.70 30.27
CA GLY A 586 -15.81 1.72 31.34
C GLY A 586 -17.24 1.68 31.85
N GLY A 587 -17.48 2.37 32.97
CA GLY A 587 -18.81 2.58 33.55
C GLY A 587 -19.21 4.05 33.55
N GLU A 588 -20.33 4.35 34.20
CA GLU A 588 -20.85 5.71 34.31
C GLU A 588 -19.78 6.69 34.84
N THR A 589 -19.72 7.87 34.25
CA THR A 589 -18.73 8.89 34.62
C THR A 589 -19.27 10.31 34.47
N GLN A 590 -18.55 11.31 34.97
CA GLN A 590 -18.79 12.71 34.65
C GLN A 590 -17.96 13.09 33.43
N ALA A 591 -18.61 13.29 32.29
CA ALA A 591 -17.97 13.68 31.05
C ALA A 591 -17.66 15.18 31.07
N ALA A 592 -16.38 15.52 31.26
CA ALA A 592 -15.86 16.86 31.05
C ALA A 592 -15.58 17.07 29.56
N LEU A 593 -16.29 18.02 28.95
CA LEU A 593 -16.23 18.33 27.53
C LEU A 593 -15.79 19.78 27.34
N GLY A 594 -14.83 19.99 26.44
CA GLY A 594 -14.40 21.31 26.01
C GLY A 594 -14.71 21.53 24.54
N PHE A 595 -15.29 22.68 24.25
CA PHE A 595 -15.67 23.13 22.92
C PHE A 595 -14.76 24.26 22.46
N SER A 596 -14.49 24.31 21.16
CA SER A 596 -13.76 25.40 20.52
C SER A 596 -14.41 25.79 19.19
N ARG A 597 -13.92 26.87 18.57
CA ARG A 597 -14.51 27.47 17.35
C ARG A 597 -15.99 27.87 17.52
N LEU A 598 -16.40 28.14 18.75
CA LEU A 598 -17.66 28.81 19.02
C LEU A 598 -17.55 30.29 18.62
N ARG A 599 -18.69 30.92 18.30
CA ARG A 599 -18.73 32.37 18.05
C ARG A 599 -18.42 33.12 19.35
N PRO A 600 -17.38 33.98 19.40
CA PRO A 600 -17.00 34.67 20.63
C PRO A 600 -18.16 35.44 21.28
N GLY A 601 -18.31 35.32 22.61
CA GLY A 601 -19.36 35.98 23.38
C GLY A 601 -20.78 35.47 23.15
N ARG A 602 -20.99 34.52 22.22
CA ARG A 602 -22.29 33.96 21.91
C ARG A 602 -22.71 32.95 22.98
N GLN A 603 -23.98 32.96 23.34
CA GLN A 603 -24.58 31.92 24.18
C GLN A 603 -24.97 30.72 23.33
N TYR A 604 -24.78 29.53 23.89
CA TYR A 604 -25.16 28.26 23.31
C TYR A 604 -26.01 27.48 24.31
N ARG A 605 -26.99 26.74 23.82
CA ARG A 605 -27.83 25.85 24.62
C ARG A 605 -27.53 24.40 24.28
N VAL A 606 -27.39 23.57 25.30
CA VAL A 606 -27.41 22.11 25.19
C VAL A 606 -28.86 21.64 25.20
N VAL A 607 -29.35 21.15 24.07
CA VAL A 607 -30.79 20.84 23.88
C VAL A 607 -31.31 19.80 24.88
N GLN A 608 -30.50 18.80 25.22
CA GLN A 608 -30.92 17.67 26.03
C GLN A 608 -30.99 17.99 27.54
N THR A 609 -30.34 19.06 28.00
CA THR A 609 -30.30 19.45 29.42
C THR A 609 -30.82 20.86 29.68
N ASP A 610 -31.09 21.64 28.63
CA ASP A 610 -31.36 23.08 28.66
C ASP A 610 -30.27 23.93 29.35
N GLU A 611 -29.09 23.34 29.60
CA GLU A 611 -27.94 24.07 30.13
C GLU A 611 -27.42 25.08 29.09
N THR A 612 -26.96 26.23 29.57
CA THR A 612 -26.45 27.31 28.73
C THR A 612 -24.97 27.55 28.97
N LEU A 613 -24.23 27.71 27.88
CA LEU A 613 -22.79 27.99 27.88
C LEU A 613 -22.59 29.34 27.22
N THR A 614 -21.68 30.16 27.73
CA THR A 614 -21.24 31.39 27.02
C THR A 614 -19.84 31.16 26.48
N ALA A 615 -19.66 31.34 25.18
CA ALA A 615 -18.35 31.24 24.57
C ALA A 615 -17.43 32.38 25.02
N THR A 616 -16.19 32.07 25.39
CA THR A 616 -15.17 33.08 25.69
C THR A 616 -14.80 33.90 24.46
N ASN A 617 -13.95 34.92 24.64
CA ASN A 617 -13.45 35.74 23.54
C ASN A 617 -12.63 34.92 22.52
N GLU A 618 -12.04 33.81 22.96
CA GLU A 618 -11.31 32.85 22.13
C GLU A 618 -12.23 31.80 21.47
N GLY A 619 -13.55 31.92 21.64
CA GLY A 619 -14.52 30.99 21.08
C GLY A 619 -14.50 29.61 21.77
N ARG A 620 -14.24 29.57 23.08
CA ARG A 620 -14.20 28.33 23.87
C ARG A 620 -15.32 28.27 24.90
N ALA A 621 -15.75 27.06 25.24
CA ALA A 621 -16.65 26.82 26.38
C ALA A 621 -16.41 25.40 26.91
N SER A 622 -16.83 25.13 28.14
CA SER A 622 -16.72 23.79 28.73
C SER A 622 -17.96 23.45 29.53
N ILE A 623 -18.26 22.16 29.62
CA ILE A 623 -19.36 21.62 30.42
C ILE A 623 -18.96 20.29 31.06
N ALA A 624 -19.56 19.96 32.20
CA ALA A 624 -19.45 18.65 32.81
C ALA A 624 -20.85 18.06 32.96
N LEU A 625 -21.06 16.86 32.42
CA LEU A 625 -22.37 16.21 32.38
C LEU A 625 -22.27 14.75 32.82
N PRO A 626 -23.28 14.18 33.50
CA PRO A 626 -23.32 12.74 33.77
C PRO A 626 -23.41 11.97 32.45
N LEU A 627 -22.59 10.95 32.29
CA LEU A 627 -22.58 10.05 31.14
C LEU A 627 -22.90 8.63 31.61
N GLY A 628 -24.14 8.21 31.36
CA GLY A 628 -24.59 6.81 31.49
C GLY A 628 -24.14 5.98 30.29
N GLU A 629 -24.93 5.00 29.83
CA GLU A 629 -24.54 4.10 28.73
C GLU A 629 -24.35 4.77 27.36
N ARG A 630 -25.14 5.81 27.08
CA ARG A 630 -25.12 6.59 25.84
C ARG A 630 -25.71 7.96 26.10
N ARG A 631 -25.11 9.01 25.55
CA ARG A 631 -25.66 10.37 25.64
C ARG A 631 -25.51 11.12 24.32
N GLU A 632 -26.61 11.71 23.87
CA GLU A 632 -26.64 12.66 22.76
C GLU A 632 -26.49 14.09 23.30
N ILE A 633 -25.74 14.92 22.61
CA ILE A 633 -25.58 16.34 22.93
C ILE A 633 -25.71 17.13 21.63
N THR A 634 -26.66 18.06 21.61
CA THR A 634 -26.86 19.02 20.53
C THR A 634 -26.64 20.41 21.09
N LEU A 635 -25.59 21.08 20.62
CA LEU A 635 -25.21 22.42 21.02
C LEU A 635 -25.67 23.42 19.95
N LEU A 636 -26.60 24.31 20.29
CA LEU A 636 -27.15 25.30 19.36
C LEU A 636 -26.87 26.73 19.83
N PRO A 637 -26.50 27.66 18.93
CA PRO A 637 -26.38 29.07 19.29
C PRO A 637 -27.77 29.64 19.64
N MET A 638 -27.84 30.37 20.75
CA MET A 638 -29.04 31.12 21.15
C MET A 638 -29.11 32.44 20.37
N GLY A 639 -30.32 32.98 20.14
CA GLY A 639 -30.64 34.15 19.30
C GLY A 639 -29.80 35.39 19.55
#